data_AF-A0A954F1N5-F1
#
_entry.id   AF-A0A954F1N5-F1
#
_cell.length_a   1.000
_cell.length_b   1.000
_cell.length_c   1.000
_cell.angle_alpha   90.00
_cell.angle_beta   90.00
_cell.angle_gamma   90.00
#
_symmetry.space_group_name_H-M   'P 1'
#
loop_
_entity.id
_entity.type
_entity.pdbx_description
1 polymer ?
#
loop_
_entity_poly.entity_id
_entity_poly.type
_entity_poly.pdbx_seq_one_letter_code
_entity_poly.pdbx_strand_id
1 'polypeptide(L)'
;PFAFGYFEHVPHDNFQGGHVTVGGVFYQGTTFPEEFQGKYIAVDTLGHAVRWHHVLPDASSVRSQNGGVLLQANDTWFAPSDATIGPDGAVYIADWYDKRTAHPDPDATWDRSNGRVYRLQWADAVRPPTRNLSGLTDRELIEQLDSPNEWNVRRARRLLSERQSPDVPDQFRRRIRSEQDGHLGLQNVWTLAAMQGIDESLDGHLLEHPDPRIRTWMVRLFGDSKHVSPNILEKFLTLAESERHPDVVSQLASTAKRLPAGEGLSIASVIARRDEFRNDPHIPLLLWWAIEHHVDSSPQLVLQHFATAESWQSKLVSEVILGRLMRRFAGGGRLEDMAAAATLFNSSPNDAAQRSLLEELDAGLRMVNREKRSGLPLGNSFSRIAVPQVQLPHSGKRFDAVPAALEPILKSLWTDAATDPLILRLATRLGFLPAYERTCELALDRKESEGVRLASLAILLELGEAGKCVDLGIALTSKDESEAIQSAALELLSRFEDQRISSHLLNRYESLPAKLQATARGVLFGRAESTRLFLQHVDQGVYPMESVSLDELRLAALHDDANIDAIVQKNWGTIQAGTPEEKLAEIRRVSNDLRGGSGDLVAGRVVFEEHCATCHQLFGRGKAIGPDLTKANRHDREFLLSSIVDPSSQIRKEYLNYIVALQDGRVLTGVFKDQTSTRFTVIDSKDRQTTVAMEDVAEMKVSPVSLMPENLLQKLSPQQVRDLFQYLESDDHGESGNSR
;
A
#
# COMPACT_ATOMS: atom_id res chain seq x y z
N PRO A 1 3.83 14.86 -2.36
CA PRO A 1 2.36 14.81 -2.51
C PRO A 1 1.75 13.87 -1.45
N PHE A 2 0.77 14.37 -0.71
CA PHE A 2 0.03 13.56 0.27
C PHE A 2 -1.01 12.71 -0.47
N ALA A 3 -0.63 11.51 -0.91
CA ALA A 3 -1.38 10.75 -1.92
C ALA A 3 -2.79 10.28 -1.50
N PHE A 4 -3.11 10.24 -0.19
CA PHE A 4 -4.41 9.85 0.40
C PHE A 4 -5.37 9.06 -0.52
N GLY A 5 -4.96 7.84 -0.89
CA GLY A 5 -5.62 7.01 -1.90
C GLY A 5 -4.64 6.57 -2.99
N TYR A 6 -5.10 5.70 -3.88
CA TYR A 6 -4.36 5.23 -5.05
C TYR A 6 -5.34 4.76 -6.12
N PHE A 7 -4.91 4.75 -7.38
CA PHE A 7 -5.67 4.10 -8.45
C PHE A 7 -5.56 2.59 -8.27
N GLU A 8 -6.71 1.93 -8.16
CA GLU A 8 -6.77 0.48 -8.16
C GLU A 8 -6.29 -0.07 -9.50
N HIS A 9 -5.84 -1.31 -9.48
CA HIS A 9 -5.51 -2.03 -10.70
C HIS A 9 -6.76 -2.18 -11.58
N VAL A 10 -6.55 -2.22 -12.90
CA VAL A 10 -7.63 -2.47 -13.87
C VAL A 10 -8.33 -3.79 -13.53
N PRO A 11 -9.65 -3.81 -13.28
CA PRO A 11 -10.39 -5.04 -13.05
C PRO A 11 -10.22 -6.01 -14.21
N HIS A 12 -10.09 -7.31 -13.93
CA HIS A 12 -9.85 -8.32 -14.94
C HIS A 12 -10.78 -9.53 -14.81
N ASP A 13 -11.51 -9.84 -15.88
CA ASP A 13 -12.41 -11.00 -15.97
C ASP A 13 -11.74 -12.17 -16.70
N ASN A 14 -11.92 -13.40 -16.18
CA ASN A 14 -11.41 -14.65 -16.76
C ASN A 14 -9.89 -14.69 -16.98
N PHE A 15 -9.14 -14.25 -15.97
CA PHE A 15 -7.69 -14.16 -16.01
C PHE A 15 -7.02 -15.48 -16.43
N GLN A 16 -6.13 -15.41 -17.42
CA GLN A 16 -5.27 -16.50 -17.85
C GLN A 16 -3.90 -15.97 -18.31
N GLY A 17 -2.83 -16.72 -18.00
CA GLY A 17 -1.45 -16.28 -18.23
C GLY A 17 -0.76 -15.82 -16.95
N GLY A 18 0.56 -15.75 -16.95
CA GLY A 18 1.32 -15.35 -15.76
C GLY A 18 1.02 -13.89 -15.34
N HIS A 19 1.36 -13.53 -14.11
CA HIS A 19 1.14 -12.20 -13.50
C HIS A 19 1.81 -11.00 -14.24
N VAL A 20 2.45 -11.22 -15.39
CA VAL A 20 3.39 -10.27 -16.00
C VAL A 20 3.19 -10.25 -17.53
N THR A 21 2.12 -9.62 -17.99
CA THR A 21 2.06 -9.15 -19.38
C THR A 21 2.91 -7.89 -19.51
N VAL A 22 3.89 -7.88 -20.41
CA VAL A 22 4.75 -6.72 -20.70
C VAL A 22 4.60 -6.35 -22.16
N GLY A 23 4.49 -5.07 -22.47
CA GLY A 23 4.31 -4.63 -23.86
C GLY A 23 3.03 -5.14 -24.51
N GLY A 24 2.75 -4.61 -25.71
CA GLY A 24 1.52 -4.94 -26.42
C GLY A 24 0.98 -3.79 -27.24
N VAL A 25 -0.06 -4.08 -28.03
CA VAL A 25 -0.62 -3.14 -29.00
C VAL A 25 -2.12 -3.33 -29.17
N PHE A 26 -2.86 -2.23 -29.30
CA PHE A 26 -4.23 -2.30 -29.79
C PHE A 26 -4.21 -2.58 -31.29
N TYR A 27 -4.87 -3.66 -31.71
CA TYR A 27 -4.88 -4.03 -33.12
C TYR A 27 -5.70 -3.04 -33.94
N GLN A 28 -5.00 -2.31 -34.82
CA GLN A 28 -5.51 -1.25 -35.70
C GLN A 28 -4.94 -1.40 -37.12
N GLY A 29 -4.62 -2.64 -37.51
CA GLY A 29 -4.19 -3.02 -38.86
C GLY A 29 -5.34 -3.63 -39.66
N THR A 30 -5.12 -3.98 -40.92
CA THR A 30 -6.22 -4.40 -41.83
C THR A 30 -6.23 -5.88 -42.19
N THR A 31 -5.28 -6.69 -41.69
CA THR A 31 -5.08 -8.07 -42.15
C THR A 31 -5.63 -9.17 -41.25
N PHE A 32 -5.83 -8.92 -39.96
CA PHE A 32 -6.49 -9.86 -39.05
C PHE A 32 -8.03 -9.75 -39.21
N PRO A 33 -8.78 -10.79 -38.83
CA PRO A 33 -10.24 -10.76 -38.80
C PRO A 33 -10.80 -9.58 -37.99
N GLU A 34 -12.02 -9.14 -38.34
CA GLU A 34 -12.69 -7.99 -37.73
C GLU A 34 -12.83 -8.10 -36.21
N GLU A 35 -12.98 -9.31 -35.67
CA GLU A 35 -13.10 -9.55 -34.23
C GLU A 35 -11.89 -9.08 -33.40
N PHE A 36 -10.71 -8.96 -34.03
CA PHE A 36 -9.50 -8.47 -33.39
C PHE A 36 -9.36 -6.94 -33.43
N GLN A 37 -10.17 -6.24 -34.23
CA GLN A 37 -10.10 -4.78 -34.34
C GLN A 37 -10.37 -4.13 -32.98
N GLY A 38 -9.45 -3.25 -32.56
CA GLY A 38 -9.50 -2.59 -31.26
C GLY A 38 -9.27 -3.49 -30.06
N LYS A 39 -8.88 -4.77 -30.24
CA LYS A 39 -8.46 -5.64 -29.13
C LYS A 39 -7.04 -5.33 -28.72
N TYR A 40 -6.77 -5.41 -27.43
CA TYR A 40 -5.42 -5.27 -26.91
C TYR A 40 -4.69 -6.61 -27.01
N ILE A 41 -3.68 -6.69 -27.87
CA ILE A 41 -2.80 -7.85 -28.00
C ILE A 41 -1.62 -7.63 -27.06
N ALA A 42 -1.51 -8.46 -26.04
CA ALA A 42 -0.48 -8.40 -25.02
C ALA A 42 0.45 -9.59 -25.14
N VAL A 43 1.74 -9.40 -24.86
CA VAL A 43 2.67 -10.53 -24.77
C VAL A 43 2.85 -10.97 -23.32
N ASP A 44 2.90 -12.28 -23.12
CA ASP A 44 2.97 -12.95 -21.84
C ASP A 44 4.33 -13.63 -21.73
N THR A 45 5.31 -12.89 -21.18
CA THR A 45 6.71 -13.35 -21.10
C THR A 45 6.84 -14.61 -20.26
N LEU A 46 6.10 -14.71 -19.14
CA LEU A 46 6.18 -15.84 -18.22
C LEU A 46 5.34 -17.02 -18.69
N GLY A 47 4.22 -16.76 -19.36
CA GLY A 47 3.37 -17.80 -19.96
C GLY A 47 3.81 -18.26 -21.35
N HIS A 48 4.92 -17.72 -21.86
CA HIS A 48 5.47 -18.04 -23.18
C HIS A 48 4.42 -17.95 -24.29
N ALA A 49 3.61 -16.89 -24.26
CA ALA A 49 2.44 -16.74 -25.10
C ALA A 49 2.21 -15.30 -25.57
N VAL A 50 1.31 -15.16 -26.53
CA VAL A 50 0.70 -13.90 -26.94
C VAL A 50 -0.80 -14.06 -26.79
N ARG A 51 -1.41 -13.15 -26.02
CA ARG A 51 -2.83 -13.17 -25.67
C ARG A 51 -3.50 -11.93 -26.22
N TRP A 52 -4.81 -11.96 -26.32
CA TRP A 52 -5.58 -10.78 -26.69
C TRP A 52 -6.73 -10.57 -25.71
N HIS A 53 -7.07 -9.31 -25.48
CA HIS A 53 -7.96 -8.88 -24.44
C HIS A 53 -8.99 -7.88 -24.97
N HIS A 54 -10.20 -7.96 -24.43
CA HIS A 54 -11.18 -6.89 -24.52
C HIS A 54 -10.80 -5.82 -23.50
N VAL A 55 -10.81 -4.55 -23.92
CA VAL A 55 -10.71 -3.39 -23.03
C VAL A 55 -12.03 -2.66 -23.12
N LEU A 56 -12.77 -2.64 -22.02
CA LEU A 56 -14.12 -2.12 -21.95
C LEU A 56 -14.11 -0.87 -21.07
N PRO A 57 -14.84 0.20 -21.42
CA PRO A 57 -14.99 1.37 -20.56
C PRO A 57 -15.56 0.99 -19.19
N ASP A 58 -15.02 1.60 -18.14
CA ASP A 58 -15.50 1.48 -16.76
C ASP A 58 -15.38 2.82 -16.04
N ALA A 59 -16.40 3.67 -16.19
CA ALA A 59 -16.39 5.06 -15.76
C ALA A 59 -15.15 5.81 -16.30
N SER A 60 -14.36 6.48 -15.45
CA SER A 60 -13.07 7.12 -15.84
C SER A 60 -11.89 6.15 -15.98
N SER A 61 -12.15 4.85 -15.83
CA SER A 61 -11.18 3.77 -15.97
C SER A 61 -11.60 2.82 -17.10
N VAL A 62 -10.93 1.68 -17.15
CA VAL A 62 -11.26 0.56 -18.02
C VAL A 62 -11.29 -0.71 -17.18
N ARG A 63 -12.02 -1.71 -17.67
CA ARG A 63 -11.91 -3.10 -17.25
C ARG A 63 -11.43 -3.95 -18.42
N SER A 64 -10.77 -5.05 -18.10
CA SER A 64 -10.21 -5.96 -19.10
C SER A 64 -10.83 -7.36 -18.99
N GLN A 65 -10.96 -8.03 -20.13
CA GLN A 65 -11.45 -9.41 -20.17
C GLN A 65 -10.57 -10.21 -21.14
N ASN A 66 -10.12 -11.38 -20.71
CA ASN A 66 -9.36 -12.28 -21.57
C ASN A 66 -10.19 -12.72 -22.79
N GLY A 67 -9.66 -12.47 -23.99
CA GLY A 67 -10.28 -12.89 -25.25
C GLY A 67 -9.75 -14.24 -25.74
N GLY A 68 -8.51 -14.60 -25.37
CA GLY A 68 -7.92 -15.90 -25.68
C GLY A 68 -6.44 -15.84 -25.99
N VAL A 69 -5.92 -16.96 -26.48
CA VAL A 69 -4.51 -17.12 -26.86
C VAL A 69 -4.39 -16.95 -28.37
N LEU A 70 -3.55 -16.02 -28.79
CA LEU A 70 -3.24 -15.75 -30.19
C LEU A 70 -2.03 -16.58 -30.66
N LEU A 71 -1.04 -16.77 -29.78
CA LEU A 71 0.12 -17.62 -29.99
C LEU A 71 0.50 -18.29 -28.67
N GLN A 72 0.67 -19.62 -28.68
CA GLN A 72 1.29 -20.36 -27.59
C GLN A 72 2.60 -20.93 -28.10
N ALA A 73 3.72 -20.56 -27.49
CA ALA A 73 4.99 -21.18 -27.84
C ALA A 73 5.11 -22.55 -27.17
N ASN A 74 5.57 -23.53 -27.94
CA ASN A 74 6.06 -24.81 -27.42
C ASN A 74 7.57 -24.73 -27.12
N ASP A 75 8.01 -23.59 -26.57
CA ASP A 75 9.40 -23.29 -26.26
C ASP A 75 9.46 -22.47 -24.96
N THR A 76 10.09 -23.02 -23.92
CA THR A 76 10.22 -22.37 -22.61
C THR A 76 11.26 -21.25 -22.59
N TRP A 77 11.99 -21.03 -23.68
CA TRP A 77 12.90 -19.91 -23.84
C TRP A 77 12.25 -18.74 -24.60
N PHE A 78 11.06 -18.95 -25.19
CA PHE A 78 10.32 -17.86 -25.82
C PHE A 78 9.90 -16.84 -24.77
N ALA A 79 10.53 -15.68 -24.79
CA ALA A 79 10.37 -14.61 -23.81
C ALA A 79 9.92 -13.35 -24.55
N PRO A 80 8.66 -13.30 -25.03
CA PRO A 80 8.18 -12.16 -25.77
C PRO A 80 8.10 -10.95 -24.85
N SER A 81 8.65 -9.82 -25.30
CA SER A 81 8.85 -8.62 -24.47
C SER A 81 8.05 -7.40 -24.93
N ASP A 82 7.72 -7.32 -26.22
CA ASP A 82 6.86 -6.26 -26.77
C ASP A 82 6.22 -6.67 -28.10
N ALA A 83 5.19 -5.94 -28.53
CA ALA A 83 4.54 -6.12 -29.83
C ALA A 83 4.20 -4.79 -30.51
N THR A 84 4.22 -4.78 -31.85
CA THR A 84 3.84 -3.61 -32.66
C THR A 84 3.14 -4.03 -33.97
N ILE A 85 2.57 -3.07 -34.70
CA ILE A 85 1.89 -3.33 -35.98
C ILE A 85 2.71 -2.72 -37.12
N GLY A 86 2.92 -3.49 -38.19
CA GLY A 86 3.64 -3.03 -39.37
C GLY A 86 2.75 -2.36 -40.43
N PRO A 87 3.36 -1.73 -41.45
CA PRO A 87 2.65 -1.14 -42.59
C PRO A 87 1.85 -2.18 -43.40
N ASP A 88 2.21 -3.45 -43.26
CA ASP A 88 1.56 -4.58 -43.90
C ASP A 88 0.41 -5.19 -43.09
N GLY A 89 0.02 -4.56 -41.96
CA GLY A 89 -1.08 -4.99 -41.10
C GLY A 89 -0.75 -6.13 -40.15
N ALA A 90 0.40 -6.78 -40.31
CA ALA A 90 0.86 -7.86 -39.44
C ALA A 90 1.27 -7.35 -38.05
N VAL A 91 1.17 -8.23 -37.05
CA VAL A 91 1.67 -7.99 -35.69
C VAL A 91 3.10 -8.52 -35.60
N TYR A 92 4.03 -7.69 -35.15
CA TYR A 92 5.43 -8.04 -34.96
C TYR A 92 5.69 -8.18 -33.46
N ILE A 93 6.29 -9.30 -33.06
CA ILE A 93 6.58 -9.62 -31.66
C ILE A 93 8.10 -9.65 -31.47
N ALA A 94 8.60 -8.86 -30.55
CA ALA A 94 9.98 -8.93 -30.09
C ALA A 94 10.11 -10.02 -29.03
N ASP A 95 11.05 -10.94 -29.23
CA ASP A 95 11.36 -12.04 -28.33
C ASP A 95 12.80 -11.88 -27.87
N TRP A 96 13.00 -11.62 -26.57
CA TRP A 96 14.32 -11.57 -25.96
C TRP A 96 15.00 -12.96 -26.07
N TYR A 97 14.23 -14.03 -26.06
CA TYR A 97 14.71 -15.41 -26.15
C TYR A 97 15.74 -15.77 -25.06
N ASP A 98 15.31 -15.88 -23.81
CA ASP A 98 16.16 -16.28 -22.69
C ASP A 98 15.43 -17.33 -21.84
N LYS A 99 16.18 -18.31 -21.32
CA LYS A 99 15.67 -19.32 -20.38
C LYS A 99 15.25 -18.69 -19.04
N ARG A 100 15.81 -17.53 -18.67
CA ARG A 100 15.61 -16.86 -17.38
C ARG A 100 14.70 -15.65 -17.56
N THR A 101 13.41 -15.82 -17.30
CA THR A 101 12.39 -14.78 -17.51
C THR A 101 11.97 -14.01 -16.26
N ALA A 102 12.36 -14.44 -15.04
CA ALA A 102 12.00 -13.79 -13.77
C ALA A 102 13.08 -13.93 -12.70
N HIS A 103 13.21 -12.92 -11.81
CA HIS A 103 14.22 -12.69 -10.76
C HIS A 103 14.85 -13.93 -10.08
N PRO A 104 16.03 -14.41 -10.53
CA PRO A 104 16.81 -15.38 -9.78
C PRO A 104 18.26 -14.88 -9.63
N ASP A 105 18.63 -14.47 -8.41
CA ASP A 105 19.96 -14.03 -8.00
C ASP A 105 20.46 -12.65 -8.52
N PRO A 106 21.08 -11.80 -7.66
CA PRO A 106 21.81 -10.59 -8.10
C PRO A 106 22.95 -10.84 -9.10
N ASP A 107 23.39 -12.09 -9.28
CA ASP A 107 24.46 -12.50 -10.21
C ASP A 107 23.94 -13.12 -11.53
N ALA A 108 22.68 -12.84 -11.92
CA ALA A 108 22.09 -13.40 -13.14
C ALA A 108 22.87 -13.00 -14.43
N THR A 109 23.56 -13.97 -15.03
CA THR A 109 24.13 -13.88 -16.38
C THR A 109 23.05 -14.04 -17.46
N TRP A 110 22.46 -12.94 -17.94
CA TRP A 110 21.53 -12.95 -19.09
C TRP A 110 22.24 -13.28 -20.41
N ASP A 111 21.58 -14.04 -21.28
CA ASP A 111 22.04 -14.23 -22.65
C ASP A 111 21.71 -12.96 -23.47
N ARG A 112 22.75 -12.38 -24.08
CA ARG A 112 22.65 -11.18 -24.92
C ARG A 112 23.02 -11.46 -26.37
N SER A 113 23.29 -12.71 -26.71
CA SER A 113 23.76 -13.13 -28.03
C SER A 113 22.62 -13.44 -29.00
N ASN A 114 21.40 -13.60 -28.50
CA ASN A 114 20.24 -13.98 -29.27
C ASN A 114 19.03 -13.07 -28.96
N GLY A 115 18.02 -13.23 -29.81
CA GLY A 115 16.79 -12.47 -29.84
C GLY A 115 16.11 -12.73 -31.19
N ARG A 116 14.78 -12.67 -31.23
CA ARG A 116 14.00 -12.98 -32.43
C ARG A 116 12.93 -11.91 -32.64
N VAL A 117 12.53 -11.72 -33.90
CA VAL A 117 11.34 -10.95 -34.25
C VAL A 117 10.41 -11.85 -35.03
N TYR A 118 9.24 -12.13 -34.47
CA TYR A 118 8.20 -12.88 -35.16
C TYR A 118 7.27 -11.92 -35.89
N ARG A 119 6.92 -12.26 -37.13
CA ARG A 119 5.88 -11.57 -37.90
C ARG A 119 4.65 -12.48 -37.97
N LEU A 120 3.60 -12.09 -37.26
CA LEU A 120 2.34 -12.81 -37.19
C LEU A 120 1.34 -12.21 -38.19
N GLN A 121 0.84 -13.06 -39.10
CA GLN A 121 -0.20 -12.73 -40.07
C GLN A 121 -1.28 -13.80 -40.09
N TRP A 122 -2.50 -13.42 -40.46
CA TRP A 122 -3.54 -14.39 -40.76
C TRP A 122 -3.20 -15.16 -42.05
N ALA A 123 -3.50 -16.46 -42.10
CA ALA A 123 -3.03 -17.33 -43.19
C ALA A 123 -3.51 -16.86 -44.57
N ASP A 124 -4.78 -16.47 -44.66
CA ASP A 124 -5.41 -16.04 -45.93
C ASP A 124 -5.34 -14.51 -46.15
N ALA A 125 -4.60 -13.77 -45.30
CA ALA A 125 -4.51 -12.33 -45.44
C ALA A 125 -3.71 -11.94 -46.69
N VAL A 126 -4.35 -11.13 -47.55
CA VAL A 126 -3.64 -10.47 -48.65
C VAL A 126 -2.81 -9.33 -48.08
N ARG A 127 -1.49 -9.41 -48.27
CA ARG A 127 -0.56 -8.37 -47.83
C ARG A 127 -0.84 -7.06 -48.58
N PRO A 128 -1.18 -5.95 -47.90
CA PRO A 128 -1.39 -4.69 -48.57
C PRO A 128 -0.05 -4.14 -49.11
N PRO A 129 -0.07 -3.42 -50.24
CA PRO A 129 1.15 -2.86 -50.82
C PRO A 129 1.76 -1.80 -49.90
N THR A 130 3.06 -1.88 -49.69
CA THR A 130 3.79 -0.87 -48.90
C THR A 130 4.08 0.35 -49.79
N ARG A 131 3.53 1.52 -49.43
CA ARG A 131 3.74 2.78 -50.17
C ARG A 131 4.85 3.59 -49.50
N ASN A 132 5.73 4.21 -50.28
CA ASN A 132 6.69 5.18 -49.73
C ASN A 132 5.98 6.50 -49.42
N LEU A 133 5.62 6.69 -48.15
CA LEU A 133 4.89 7.89 -47.70
C LEU A 133 5.74 9.17 -47.77
N SER A 134 7.07 9.09 -47.67
CA SER A 134 7.91 10.31 -47.66
C SER A 134 7.92 11.03 -49.01
N GLY A 135 7.64 10.31 -50.10
CA GLY A 135 7.55 10.85 -51.46
C GLY A 135 6.20 11.49 -51.80
N LEU A 136 5.20 11.42 -50.91
CA LEU A 136 3.86 11.97 -51.15
C LEU A 136 3.83 13.48 -50.96
N THR A 137 2.95 14.16 -51.70
CA THR A 137 2.64 15.58 -51.46
C THR A 137 1.86 15.75 -50.14
N ASP A 138 1.78 16.97 -49.60
CA ASP A 138 1.02 17.22 -48.37
C ASP A 138 -0.46 16.87 -48.54
N ARG A 139 -1.03 17.15 -49.72
CA ARG A 139 -2.40 16.75 -50.08
C ARG A 139 -2.60 15.25 -49.98
N GLU A 140 -1.68 14.46 -50.54
CA GLU A 140 -1.75 13.00 -50.47
C GLU A 140 -1.48 12.46 -49.07
N LEU A 141 -0.64 13.12 -48.27
CA LEU A 141 -0.44 12.77 -46.86
C LEU A 141 -1.70 13.04 -46.02
N ILE A 142 -2.42 14.14 -46.29
CA ILE A 142 -3.70 14.42 -45.65
C ILE A 142 -4.72 13.32 -45.96
N GLU A 143 -4.78 12.84 -47.21
CA GLU A 143 -5.62 11.69 -47.60
C GLU A 143 -5.26 10.40 -46.84
N GLN A 144 -3.99 10.22 -46.41
CA GLN A 144 -3.60 9.05 -45.62
C GLN A 144 -4.10 9.08 -44.18
N LEU A 145 -4.59 10.21 -43.67
CA LEU A 145 -5.20 10.28 -42.34
C LEU A 145 -6.54 9.56 -42.27
N ASP A 146 -7.15 9.27 -43.42
CA ASP A 146 -8.40 8.52 -43.56
C ASP A 146 -8.14 7.02 -43.80
N SER A 147 -6.88 6.57 -43.69
CA SER A 147 -6.49 5.17 -43.93
C SER A 147 -7.03 4.23 -42.85
N PRO A 148 -7.57 3.05 -43.19
CA PRO A 148 -7.96 2.04 -42.21
C PRO A 148 -6.77 1.34 -41.52
N ASN A 149 -5.54 1.63 -41.96
CA ASN A 149 -4.33 1.15 -41.31
C ASN A 149 -3.69 2.32 -40.53
N GLU A 150 -3.76 2.27 -39.20
CA GLU A 150 -3.29 3.34 -38.33
C GLU A 150 -1.76 3.57 -38.44
N TRP A 151 -1.00 2.58 -38.94
CA TRP A 151 0.42 2.81 -39.27
C TRP A 151 0.59 3.92 -40.31
N ASN A 152 -0.24 3.91 -41.37
CA ASN A 152 -0.20 4.95 -42.41
C ASN A 152 -0.59 6.31 -41.83
N VAL A 153 -1.65 6.35 -41.02
CA VAL A 153 -2.15 7.56 -40.35
C VAL A 153 -1.04 8.19 -39.49
N ARG A 154 -0.40 7.40 -38.62
CA ARG A 154 0.69 7.87 -37.74
C ARG A 154 1.90 8.38 -38.52
N ARG A 155 2.28 7.70 -39.61
CA ARG A 155 3.41 8.10 -40.45
C ARG A 155 3.11 9.35 -41.27
N ALA A 156 1.89 9.48 -41.79
CA ALA A 156 1.44 10.67 -42.48
C ALA A 156 1.44 11.89 -41.54
N ARG A 157 0.87 11.76 -40.34
CA ARG A 157 0.94 12.81 -39.30
C ARG A 157 2.38 13.23 -39.00
N ARG A 158 3.28 12.25 -38.79
CA ARG A 158 4.69 12.55 -38.51
C ARG A 158 5.31 13.37 -39.65
N LEU A 159 5.13 12.93 -40.90
CA LEU A 159 5.68 13.63 -42.07
C LEU A 159 5.09 15.04 -42.22
N LEU A 160 3.79 15.24 -42.00
CA LEU A 160 3.16 16.56 -42.02
C LEU A 160 3.72 17.47 -40.92
N SER A 161 3.90 16.94 -39.71
CA SER A 161 4.52 17.63 -38.57
C SER A 161 6.00 17.99 -38.85
N GLU A 162 6.75 17.15 -39.54
CA GLU A 162 8.14 17.43 -39.94
C GLU A 162 8.21 18.52 -41.03
N ARG A 163 7.23 18.58 -41.94
CA ARG A 163 7.22 19.52 -43.06
C ARG A 163 6.83 20.95 -42.70
N GLN A 164 5.92 21.12 -41.73
CA GLN A 164 5.48 22.45 -41.26
C GLN A 164 4.99 23.38 -42.39
N SER A 165 4.30 22.83 -43.39
CA SER A 165 3.80 23.60 -44.53
C SER A 165 2.77 24.66 -44.10
N PRO A 166 2.95 25.96 -44.44
CA PRO A 166 2.15 27.06 -43.87
C PRO A 166 0.63 26.99 -44.08
N ASP A 167 0.16 26.46 -45.22
CA ASP A 167 -1.27 26.45 -45.58
C ASP A 167 -2.04 25.23 -45.03
N VAL A 168 -1.33 24.28 -44.43
CA VAL A 168 -1.91 23.00 -43.99
C VAL A 168 -2.70 23.11 -42.67
N PRO A 169 -2.29 23.89 -41.64
CA PRO A 169 -3.08 24.08 -40.42
C PRO A 169 -4.53 24.55 -40.68
N ASP A 170 -4.72 25.52 -41.57
CA ASP A 170 -6.06 26.03 -41.91
C ASP A 170 -6.91 25.01 -42.68
N GLN A 171 -6.27 24.11 -43.43
CA GLN A 171 -6.98 22.97 -44.03
C GLN A 171 -7.51 22.03 -42.95
N PHE A 172 -6.72 21.75 -41.90
CA PHE A 172 -7.17 20.92 -40.79
C PHE A 172 -8.32 21.55 -40.01
N ARG A 173 -8.30 22.85 -39.75
CA ARG A 173 -9.45 23.54 -39.14
C ARG A 173 -10.72 23.39 -39.94
N ARG A 174 -10.64 23.52 -41.27
CA ARG A 174 -11.79 23.29 -42.16
C ARG A 174 -12.27 21.85 -42.10
N ARG A 175 -11.36 20.86 -42.14
CA ARG A 175 -11.69 19.44 -42.02
C ARG A 175 -12.40 19.13 -40.71
N ILE A 176 -11.86 19.60 -39.58
CA ILE A 176 -12.46 19.40 -38.24
C ILE A 176 -13.89 19.95 -38.19
N ARG A 177 -14.15 21.12 -38.78
CA ARG A 177 -15.50 21.72 -38.81
C ARG A 177 -16.49 20.97 -39.69
N SER A 178 -16.04 20.35 -40.78
CA SER A 178 -16.91 19.60 -41.69
C SER A 178 -17.10 18.15 -41.27
N GLU A 179 -16.21 17.61 -40.46
CA GLU A 179 -16.17 16.20 -40.10
C GLU A 179 -17.29 15.84 -39.11
N GLN A 180 -17.95 14.72 -39.36
CA GLN A 180 -19.00 14.15 -38.49
C GLN A 180 -18.52 12.87 -37.80
N ASP A 181 -17.50 12.20 -38.36
CA ASP A 181 -16.83 11.08 -37.73
C ASP A 181 -15.84 11.58 -36.68
N GLY A 182 -16.15 11.33 -35.41
CA GLY A 182 -15.30 11.81 -34.32
C GLY A 182 -13.91 11.17 -34.25
N HIS A 183 -13.69 9.99 -34.85
CA HIS A 183 -12.35 9.41 -34.99
C HIS A 183 -11.52 10.22 -35.99
N LEU A 184 -12.05 10.47 -37.19
CA LEU A 184 -11.37 11.31 -38.19
C LEU A 184 -11.17 12.73 -37.67
N GLY A 185 -12.17 13.31 -37.01
CA GLY A 185 -12.06 14.62 -36.37
C GLY A 185 -10.88 14.66 -35.39
N LEU A 186 -10.72 13.62 -34.58
CA LEU A 186 -9.61 13.48 -33.64
C LEU A 186 -8.24 13.32 -34.34
N GLN A 187 -8.17 12.56 -35.44
CA GLN A 187 -6.94 12.43 -36.24
C GLN A 187 -6.51 13.79 -36.82
N ASN A 188 -7.46 14.62 -37.23
CA ASN A 188 -7.20 15.98 -37.70
C ASN A 188 -6.72 16.89 -36.55
N VAL A 189 -7.35 16.85 -35.36
CA VAL A 189 -6.92 17.60 -34.17
C VAL A 189 -5.50 17.23 -33.75
N TRP A 190 -5.17 15.95 -33.67
CA TRP A 190 -3.80 15.50 -33.34
C TRP A 190 -2.77 15.94 -34.36
N THR A 191 -3.14 15.97 -35.64
CA THR A 191 -2.22 16.41 -36.68
C THR A 191 -1.99 17.92 -36.61
N LEU A 192 -3.05 18.70 -36.43
CA LEU A 192 -2.94 20.14 -36.18
C LEU A 192 -2.08 20.45 -34.94
N ALA A 193 -2.26 19.70 -33.86
CA ALA A 193 -1.46 19.82 -32.64
C ALA A 193 0.01 19.44 -32.86
N ALA A 194 0.30 18.33 -33.55
CA ALA A 194 1.67 17.92 -33.89
C ALA A 194 2.38 18.95 -34.79
N MET A 195 1.62 19.73 -35.55
CA MET A 195 2.12 20.86 -36.33
C MET A 195 2.24 22.16 -35.52
N GLN A 196 2.02 22.13 -34.20
CA GLN A 196 1.99 23.32 -33.33
C GLN A 196 0.99 24.38 -33.81
N GLY A 197 -0.06 23.95 -34.51
CA GLY A 197 -1.02 24.84 -35.16
C GLY A 197 -2.26 25.13 -34.33
N ILE A 198 -2.38 24.64 -33.10
CA ILE A 198 -3.54 24.88 -32.22
C ILE A 198 -3.47 26.30 -31.65
N ASP A 199 -4.56 27.03 -31.76
CA ASP A 199 -4.69 28.42 -31.28
C ASP A 199 -6.00 28.60 -30.49
N GLU A 200 -5.93 29.20 -29.30
CA GLU A 200 -7.11 29.37 -28.44
C GLU A 200 -8.22 30.21 -29.09
N SER A 201 -7.85 31.25 -29.84
CA SER A 201 -8.81 32.18 -30.46
C SER A 201 -9.54 31.55 -31.64
N LEU A 202 -8.86 30.67 -32.38
CA LEU A 202 -9.39 30.01 -33.56
C LEU A 202 -10.10 28.69 -33.22
N ASP A 203 -9.56 27.95 -32.25
CA ASP A 203 -9.90 26.55 -32.00
C ASP A 203 -10.68 26.34 -30.69
N GLY A 204 -10.93 27.39 -29.91
CA GLY A 204 -11.69 27.32 -28.65
C GLY A 204 -13.13 26.77 -28.79
N HIS A 205 -13.74 26.91 -29.97
CA HIS A 205 -15.05 26.34 -30.29
C HIS A 205 -15.05 24.79 -30.25
N LEU A 206 -13.90 24.14 -30.37
CA LEU A 206 -13.79 22.67 -30.34
C LEU A 206 -14.03 22.08 -28.93
N LEU A 207 -14.07 22.92 -27.89
CA LEU A 207 -14.52 22.51 -26.55
C LEU A 207 -16.02 22.19 -26.51
N GLU A 208 -16.80 22.59 -27.53
CA GLU A 208 -18.23 22.31 -27.66
C GLU A 208 -18.51 21.18 -28.68
N HIS A 209 -17.47 20.53 -29.20
CA HIS A 209 -17.59 19.49 -30.22
C HIS A 209 -18.44 18.32 -29.71
N PRO A 210 -19.34 17.70 -30.50
CA PRO A 210 -20.21 16.60 -30.05
C PRO A 210 -19.46 15.37 -29.55
N ASP A 211 -18.31 15.04 -30.15
CA ASP A 211 -17.46 13.94 -29.71
C ASP A 211 -16.63 14.29 -28.45
N PRO A 212 -16.79 13.56 -27.32
CA PRO A 212 -16.08 13.82 -26.07
C PRO A 212 -14.57 13.62 -26.16
N ARG A 213 -14.07 12.80 -27.09
CA ARG A 213 -12.63 12.58 -27.27
C ARG A 213 -11.97 13.85 -27.79
N ILE A 214 -12.62 14.57 -28.70
CA ILE A 214 -12.13 15.88 -29.17
C ILE A 214 -12.12 16.87 -28.01
N ARG A 215 -13.22 16.98 -27.24
CA ARG A 215 -13.27 17.86 -26.06
C ARG A 215 -12.16 17.54 -25.06
N THR A 216 -11.94 16.25 -24.75
CA THR A 216 -10.85 15.78 -23.88
C THR A 216 -9.49 16.27 -24.37
N TRP A 217 -9.20 16.09 -25.65
CA TRP A 217 -7.91 16.53 -26.21
C TRP A 217 -7.76 18.05 -26.24
N MET A 218 -8.83 18.80 -26.51
CA MET A 218 -8.76 20.26 -26.46
C MET A 218 -8.52 20.78 -25.03
N VAL A 219 -9.17 20.19 -24.02
CA VAL A 219 -8.88 20.50 -22.61
C VAL A 219 -7.42 20.21 -22.26
N ARG A 220 -6.87 19.10 -22.75
CA ARG A 220 -5.46 18.75 -22.55
C ARG A 220 -4.52 19.75 -23.23
N LEU A 221 -4.73 20.01 -24.51
CA LEU A 221 -3.84 20.84 -25.33
C LEU A 221 -3.79 22.29 -24.83
N PHE A 222 -4.93 22.89 -24.49
CA PHE A 222 -4.95 24.23 -23.89
C PHE A 222 -4.37 24.20 -22.46
N GLY A 223 -4.69 23.17 -21.67
CA GLY A 223 -4.15 23.01 -20.31
C GLY A 223 -2.64 22.77 -20.23
N ASP A 224 -2.04 22.16 -21.26
CA ASP A 224 -0.60 21.87 -21.33
C ASP A 224 0.25 23.17 -21.35
N SER A 225 -0.33 24.29 -21.79
CA SER A 225 0.28 25.63 -21.75
C SER A 225 0.40 26.22 -20.34
N LYS A 226 -0.25 25.60 -19.32
CA LYS A 226 -0.31 26.04 -17.91
C LYS A 226 -0.94 27.41 -17.66
N HIS A 227 -1.37 28.09 -18.70
CA HIS A 227 -2.15 29.31 -18.68
C HIS A 227 -3.16 29.22 -19.81
N VAL A 228 -4.34 29.80 -19.59
CA VAL A 228 -5.41 29.87 -20.58
C VAL A 228 -5.99 31.28 -20.61
N SER A 229 -6.49 31.73 -21.75
CA SER A 229 -7.21 32.99 -21.82
C SER A 229 -8.52 32.96 -21.01
N PRO A 230 -9.06 34.12 -20.61
CA PRO A 230 -10.34 34.19 -19.89
C PRO A 230 -11.49 33.49 -20.63
N ASN A 231 -11.51 33.55 -21.96
CA ASN A 231 -12.51 32.87 -22.79
C ASN A 231 -12.40 31.34 -22.71
N ILE A 232 -11.18 30.78 -22.74
CA ILE A 232 -10.98 29.33 -22.58
C ILE A 232 -11.30 28.89 -21.16
N LEU A 233 -10.96 29.69 -20.15
CA LEU A 233 -11.34 29.41 -18.76
C LEU A 233 -12.86 29.34 -18.59
N GLU A 234 -13.61 30.28 -19.16
CA GLU A 234 -15.08 30.25 -19.13
C GLU A 234 -15.64 28.96 -19.73
N LYS A 235 -15.10 28.52 -20.88
CA LYS A 235 -15.48 27.24 -21.50
C LYS A 235 -15.11 26.03 -20.65
N PHE A 236 -13.95 26.04 -19.99
CA PHE A 236 -13.58 24.98 -19.03
C PHE A 236 -14.55 24.91 -17.86
N LEU A 237 -15.01 26.06 -17.34
CA LEU A 237 -16.01 26.12 -16.28
C LEU A 237 -17.37 25.60 -16.76
N THR A 238 -17.82 25.99 -17.96
CA THR A 238 -19.05 25.44 -18.55
C THR A 238 -18.99 23.91 -18.69
N LEU A 239 -17.85 23.36 -19.14
CA LEU A 239 -17.65 21.91 -19.20
C LEU A 239 -17.62 21.29 -17.79
N ALA A 240 -16.91 21.90 -16.84
CA ALA A 240 -16.86 21.41 -15.45
C ALA A 240 -18.26 21.30 -14.83
N GLU A 241 -19.16 22.24 -15.13
CA GLU A 241 -20.54 22.26 -14.63
C GLU A 241 -21.42 21.17 -15.25
N SER A 242 -21.29 20.90 -16.55
CA SER A 242 -22.31 20.16 -17.31
C SER A 242 -21.85 18.85 -17.97
N GLU A 243 -20.54 18.66 -18.17
CA GLU A 243 -19.99 17.51 -18.89
C GLU A 243 -20.23 16.21 -18.13
N ARG A 244 -20.68 15.17 -18.83
CA ARG A 244 -20.98 13.85 -18.24
C ARG A 244 -19.99 12.77 -18.66
N HIS A 245 -19.20 13.00 -19.71
CA HIS A 245 -18.23 12.02 -20.15
C HIS A 245 -17.02 11.99 -19.20
N PRO A 246 -16.73 10.85 -18.55
CA PRO A 246 -15.74 10.80 -17.47
C PRO A 246 -14.32 11.12 -17.92
N ASP A 247 -13.93 10.81 -19.16
CA ASP A 247 -12.61 11.19 -19.69
C ASP A 247 -12.40 12.70 -19.76
N VAL A 248 -13.44 13.45 -20.16
CA VAL A 248 -13.36 14.92 -20.26
C VAL A 248 -13.23 15.51 -18.85
N VAL A 249 -14.02 15.00 -17.90
CA VAL A 249 -13.98 15.43 -16.49
C VAL A 249 -12.65 15.08 -15.84
N SER A 250 -12.11 13.89 -16.10
CA SER A 250 -10.79 13.45 -15.62
C SER A 250 -9.67 14.33 -16.18
N GLN A 251 -9.77 14.71 -17.45
CA GLN A 251 -8.81 15.62 -18.06
C GLN A 251 -8.96 17.06 -17.54
N LEU A 252 -10.17 17.55 -17.26
CA LEU A 252 -10.38 18.84 -16.59
C LEU A 252 -9.77 18.84 -15.19
N ALA A 253 -9.99 17.80 -14.39
CA ALA A 253 -9.37 17.66 -13.06
C ALA A 253 -7.83 17.62 -13.15
N SER A 254 -7.28 16.93 -14.15
CA SER A 254 -5.84 16.92 -14.42
C SER A 254 -5.30 18.28 -14.86
N THR A 255 -6.05 19.01 -15.68
CA THR A 255 -5.73 20.36 -16.14
C THR A 255 -5.81 21.38 -15.00
N ALA A 256 -6.79 21.25 -14.10
CA ALA A 256 -6.95 22.12 -12.92
C ALA A 256 -5.70 22.15 -12.03
N LYS A 257 -4.95 21.05 -11.95
CA LYS A 257 -3.66 21.04 -11.25
C LYS A 257 -2.60 21.91 -11.94
N ARG A 258 -2.62 21.99 -13.27
CA ARG A 258 -1.55 22.60 -14.07
C ARG A 258 -1.69 24.11 -14.20
N LEU A 259 -2.91 24.61 -14.08
CA LEU A 259 -3.23 26.04 -14.13
C LEU A 259 -2.87 26.72 -12.81
N PRO A 260 -2.76 28.06 -12.77
CA PRO A 260 -2.56 28.79 -11.52
C PRO A 260 -3.74 28.58 -10.56
N ALA A 261 -3.51 28.83 -9.27
CA ALA A 261 -4.43 28.43 -8.21
C ALA A 261 -5.86 28.98 -8.39
N GLY A 262 -6.03 30.22 -8.88
CA GLY A 262 -7.34 30.81 -9.08
C GLY A 262 -8.18 30.04 -10.12
N GLU A 263 -7.62 29.80 -11.30
CA GLU A 263 -8.26 29.08 -12.39
C GLU A 263 -8.44 27.59 -12.06
N GLY A 264 -7.37 26.98 -11.54
CA GLY A 264 -7.34 25.57 -11.18
C GLY A 264 -8.36 25.20 -10.11
N LEU A 265 -8.40 25.95 -9.01
CA LEU A 265 -9.37 25.71 -7.92
C LEU A 265 -10.80 26.02 -8.35
N SER A 266 -11.02 26.99 -9.24
CA SER A 266 -12.35 27.25 -9.80
C SER A 266 -12.88 26.02 -10.56
N ILE A 267 -12.07 25.41 -11.43
CA ILE A 267 -12.45 24.19 -12.15
C ILE A 267 -12.64 23.02 -11.17
N ALA A 268 -11.67 22.77 -10.30
CA ALA A 268 -11.71 21.63 -9.37
C ALA A 268 -12.90 21.71 -8.40
N SER A 269 -13.21 22.90 -7.88
CA SER A 269 -14.32 23.09 -6.93
C SER A 269 -15.69 22.88 -7.57
N VAL A 270 -15.86 23.29 -8.84
CA VAL A 270 -17.10 23.03 -9.60
C VAL A 270 -17.30 21.52 -9.78
N ILE A 271 -16.28 20.79 -10.25
CA ILE A 271 -16.38 19.33 -10.44
C ILE A 271 -16.59 18.62 -9.11
N ALA A 272 -15.88 19.03 -8.05
CA ALA A 272 -15.97 18.38 -6.75
C ALA A 272 -17.39 18.45 -6.15
N ARG A 273 -18.18 19.47 -6.46
CA ARG A 273 -19.57 19.61 -6.00
C ARG A 273 -20.56 18.70 -6.72
N ARG A 274 -20.11 17.88 -7.69
CA ARG A 274 -20.95 16.97 -8.47
C ARG A 274 -20.88 15.55 -7.92
N ASP A 275 -21.86 15.22 -7.08
CA ASP A 275 -21.91 13.94 -6.35
C ASP A 275 -22.03 12.70 -7.24
N GLU A 276 -22.41 12.85 -8.51
CA GLU A 276 -22.40 11.76 -9.49
C GLU A 276 -21.02 11.13 -9.71
N PHE A 277 -19.93 11.88 -9.47
CA PHE A 277 -18.56 11.37 -9.58
C PHE A 277 -18.00 10.83 -8.27
N ARG A 278 -18.76 10.83 -7.17
CA ARG A 278 -18.28 10.39 -5.85
C ARG A 278 -17.69 8.97 -5.88
N ASN A 279 -18.33 8.08 -6.63
CA ASN A 279 -17.97 6.66 -6.73
C ASN A 279 -17.16 6.34 -7.99
N ASP A 280 -16.76 7.35 -8.76
CA ASP A 280 -15.90 7.16 -9.92
C ASP A 280 -14.48 6.74 -9.45
N PRO A 281 -13.81 5.80 -10.14
CA PRO A 281 -12.55 5.24 -9.67
C PRO A 281 -11.37 6.22 -9.66
N HIS A 282 -11.38 7.24 -10.53
CA HIS A 282 -10.24 8.16 -10.66
C HIS A 282 -10.58 9.61 -10.34
N ILE A 283 -11.78 10.11 -10.67
CA ILE A 283 -12.12 11.54 -10.58
C ILE A 283 -11.93 12.11 -9.16
N PRO A 284 -12.43 11.49 -8.07
CA PRO A 284 -12.20 11.99 -6.71
C PRO A 284 -10.71 12.11 -6.35
N LEU A 285 -9.89 11.18 -6.85
CA LEU A 285 -8.44 11.17 -6.60
C LEU A 285 -7.70 12.21 -7.45
N LEU A 286 -8.12 12.41 -8.71
CA LEU A 286 -7.61 13.48 -9.58
C LEU A 286 -7.95 14.87 -9.03
N LEU A 287 -9.17 15.05 -8.50
CA LEU A 287 -9.56 16.28 -7.81
C LEU A 287 -8.71 16.52 -6.57
N TRP A 288 -8.51 15.49 -5.74
CA TRP A 288 -7.61 15.59 -4.60
C TRP A 288 -6.19 15.99 -5.03
N TRP A 289 -5.65 15.37 -6.08
CA TRP A 289 -4.32 15.68 -6.62
C TRP A 289 -4.21 17.12 -7.14
N ALA A 290 -5.28 17.66 -7.72
CA ALA A 290 -5.33 19.06 -8.15
C ALA A 290 -5.44 20.03 -6.96
N ILE A 291 -6.30 19.75 -5.99
CA ILE A 291 -6.54 20.61 -4.82
C ILE A 291 -5.30 20.65 -3.92
N GLU A 292 -4.70 19.49 -3.61
CA GLU A 292 -3.51 19.39 -2.76
C GLU A 292 -2.32 20.17 -3.33
N HIS A 293 -2.19 20.19 -4.66
CA HIS A 293 -1.12 20.94 -5.32
C HIS A 293 -1.14 22.43 -4.98
N HIS A 294 -2.33 23.00 -4.78
CA HIS A 294 -2.54 24.42 -4.50
C HIS A 294 -2.53 24.77 -3.01
N VAL A 295 -2.45 23.78 -2.12
CA VAL A 295 -2.41 23.99 -0.66
C VAL A 295 -1.17 24.76 -0.24
N ASP A 296 0.00 24.45 -0.80
CA ASP A 296 1.25 25.13 -0.42
C ASP A 296 1.38 26.52 -1.05
N SER A 297 0.84 26.73 -2.26
CA SER A 297 0.97 28.02 -2.96
C SER A 297 -0.13 29.01 -2.60
N SER A 298 -1.33 28.54 -2.23
CA SER A 298 -2.50 29.41 -2.03
C SER A 298 -3.54 28.80 -1.06
N PRO A 299 -3.17 28.51 0.21
CA PRO A 299 -4.06 27.86 1.16
C PRO A 299 -5.35 28.67 1.42
N GLN A 300 -5.27 30.00 1.37
CA GLN A 300 -6.45 30.86 1.55
C GLN A 300 -7.47 30.69 0.41
N LEU A 301 -7.01 30.55 -0.84
CA LEU A 301 -7.91 30.28 -1.97
C LEU A 301 -8.54 28.89 -1.84
N VAL A 302 -7.77 27.88 -1.42
CA VAL A 302 -8.32 26.54 -1.15
C VAL A 302 -9.46 26.62 -0.12
N LEU A 303 -9.24 27.34 0.99
CA LEU A 303 -10.28 27.52 2.00
C LEU A 303 -11.50 28.30 1.48
N GLN A 304 -11.30 29.33 0.64
CA GLN A 304 -12.42 30.06 0.03
C GLN A 304 -13.31 29.17 -0.83
N HIS A 305 -12.76 28.16 -1.50
CA HIS A 305 -13.54 27.24 -2.32
C HIS A 305 -14.22 26.12 -1.53
N PHE A 306 -13.57 25.62 -0.46
CA PHE A 306 -13.98 24.37 0.22
C PHE A 306 -14.46 24.53 1.66
N ALA A 307 -14.08 25.58 2.38
CA ALA A 307 -14.55 25.86 3.75
C ALA A 307 -15.87 26.68 3.74
N THR A 308 -16.85 26.24 2.95
CA THR A 308 -18.14 26.93 2.75
C THR A 308 -19.32 26.03 3.05
N ALA A 309 -20.49 26.60 3.35
CA ALA A 309 -21.71 25.84 3.65
C ALA A 309 -22.15 24.97 2.47
N GLU A 310 -21.98 25.46 1.23
CA GLU A 310 -22.30 24.73 -0.01
C GLU A 310 -21.40 23.51 -0.19
N SER A 311 -20.13 23.61 0.21
CA SER A 311 -19.18 22.51 0.13
C SER A 311 -19.60 21.33 1.01
N TRP A 312 -20.22 21.60 2.17
CA TRP A 312 -20.76 20.57 3.05
C TRP A 312 -22.04 19.90 2.53
N GLN A 313 -22.70 20.46 1.51
CA GLN A 313 -23.89 19.85 0.90
C GLN A 313 -23.54 18.74 -0.10
N SER A 314 -22.33 18.75 -0.66
CA SER A 314 -21.84 17.70 -1.55
C SER A 314 -21.21 16.55 -0.74
N LYS A 315 -21.64 15.32 -1.03
CA LYS A 315 -21.04 14.11 -0.46
C LYS A 315 -19.60 13.90 -0.94
N LEU A 316 -19.31 14.17 -2.22
CA LEU A 316 -17.93 14.05 -2.73
C LEU A 316 -17.01 14.99 -1.95
N VAL A 317 -17.39 16.26 -1.78
CA VAL A 317 -16.58 17.22 -1.03
C VAL A 317 -16.48 16.82 0.45
N SER A 318 -17.59 16.64 1.14
CA SER A 318 -17.61 16.41 2.59
C SER A 318 -16.97 15.09 3.03
N GLU A 319 -17.16 14.00 2.28
CA GLU A 319 -16.68 12.68 2.66
C GLU A 319 -15.31 12.34 2.07
N VAL A 320 -14.90 13.00 0.98
CA VAL A 320 -13.60 12.73 0.31
C VAL A 320 -12.62 13.88 0.48
N ILE A 321 -13.02 15.11 0.14
CA ILE A 321 -12.07 16.24 0.04
C ILE A 321 -11.78 16.88 1.39
N LEU A 322 -12.79 17.19 2.20
CA LEU A 322 -12.61 17.96 3.44
C LEU A 322 -11.77 17.22 4.48
N GLY A 323 -12.01 15.91 4.66
CA GLY A 323 -11.19 15.09 5.54
C GLY A 323 -9.72 15.06 5.11
N ARG A 324 -9.47 14.90 3.81
CA ARG A 324 -8.12 14.94 3.24
C ARG A 324 -7.44 16.29 3.39
N LEU A 325 -8.16 17.39 3.20
CA LEU A 325 -7.65 18.74 3.45
C LEU A 325 -7.26 18.92 4.91
N MET A 326 -8.12 18.52 5.86
CA MET A 326 -7.82 18.57 7.28
C MET A 326 -6.55 17.77 7.62
N ARG A 327 -6.48 16.53 7.14
CA ARG A 327 -5.30 15.68 7.33
C ARG A 327 -4.03 16.30 6.71
N ARG A 328 -4.13 16.92 5.53
CA ARG A 328 -3.01 17.58 4.83
C ARG A 328 -2.52 18.82 5.56
N PHE A 329 -3.42 19.66 6.07
CA PHE A 329 -3.06 20.83 6.86
C PHE A 329 -2.38 20.38 8.15
N ALA A 330 -3.01 19.47 8.90
CA ALA A 330 -2.45 18.98 10.14
C ALA A 330 -1.08 18.31 9.95
N GLY A 331 -0.90 17.55 8.87
CA GLY A 331 0.37 16.90 8.52
C GLY A 331 1.46 17.84 8.01
N GLY A 332 1.12 19.08 7.61
CA GLY A 332 2.11 20.08 7.18
C GLY A 332 2.92 20.66 8.34
N GLY A 333 2.35 20.71 9.55
CA GLY A 333 3.08 21.07 10.77
C GLY A 333 3.50 22.54 10.89
N ARG A 334 3.08 23.42 9.97
CA ARG A 334 3.37 24.87 10.03
C ARG A 334 2.26 25.63 10.75
N LEU A 335 2.59 26.81 11.27
CA LEU A 335 1.60 27.73 11.89
C LEU A 335 0.43 28.05 10.94
N GLU A 336 0.75 28.29 9.67
CA GLU A 336 -0.23 28.61 8.62
C GLU A 336 -1.16 27.42 8.36
N ASP A 337 -0.63 26.19 8.40
CA ASP A 337 -1.45 24.99 8.22
C ASP A 337 -2.39 24.78 9.41
N MET A 338 -1.94 25.05 10.64
CA MET A 338 -2.81 24.99 11.82
C MET A 338 -3.92 26.04 11.77
N ALA A 339 -3.64 27.23 11.24
CA ALA A 339 -4.66 28.25 10.99
C ALA A 339 -5.66 27.82 9.89
N ALA A 340 -5.19 27.15 8.85
CA ALA A 340 -6.04 26.60 7.81
C ALA A 340 -6.94 25.47 8.33
N ALA A 341 -6.37 24.56 9.13
CA ALA A 341 -7.12 23.51 9.84
C ALA A 341 -8.20 24.12 10.75
N ALA A 342 -7.89 25.15 11.53
CA ALA A 342 -8.86 25.83 12.36
C ALA A 342 -10.02 26.45 11.54
N THR A 343 -9.70 27.14 10.44
CA THR A 343 -10.70 27.70 9.52
C THR A 343 -11.62 26.61 8.97
N LEU A 344 -11.05 25.49 8.51
CA LEU A 344 -11.82 24.38 7.98
C LEU A 344 -12.71 23.74 9.05
N PHE A 345 -12.20 23.53 10.26
CA PHE A 345 -12.99 23.04 11.40
C PHE A 345 -14.18 23.94 11.68
N ASN A 346 -13.98 25.26 11.75
CA ASN A 346 -15.05 26.21 12.03
C ASN A 346 -16.12 26.30 10.92
N SER A 347 -15.83 25.80 9.72
CA SER A 347 -16.82 25.74 8.63
C SER A 347 -17.82 24.58 8.78
N SER A 348 -17.56 23.62 9.68
CA SER A 348 -18.40 22.42 9.84
C SER A 348 -19.83 22.78 10.28
N PRO A 349 -20.87 22.13 9.71
CA PRO A 349 -22.26 22.48 9.99
C PRO A 349 -22.83 21.87 11.29
N ASN A 350 -22.21 20.83 11.83
CA ASN A 350 -22.70 20.09 12.99
C ASN A 350 -21.60 19.26 13.67
N ASP A 351 -21.92 18.71 14.85
CA ASP A 351 -21.00 17.93 15.69
C ASP A 351 -20.46 16.66 14.99
N ALA A 352 -21.24 16.03 14.12
CA ALA A 352 -20.79 14.84 13.37
C ALA A 352 -19.70 15.21 12.36
N ALA A 353 -19.87 16.34 11.66
CA ALA A 353 -18.86 16.88 10.76
C ALA A 353 -17.60 17.33 11.53
N GLN A 354 -17.76 17.96 12.70
CA GLN A 354 -16.63 18.29 13.59
C GLN A 354 -15.88 17.03 14.00
N ARG A 355 -16.60 15.98 14.41
CA ARG A 355 -15.99 14.71 14.81
C ARG A 355 -15.15 14.10 13.70
N SER A 356 -15.69 14.03 12.48
CA SER A 356 -14.97 13.53 11.30
C SER A 356 -13.68 14.32 11.05
N LEU A 357 -13.75 15.65 11.11
CA LEU A 357 -12.55 16.49 10.95
C LEU A 357 -11.53 16.31 12.09
N LEU A 358 -11.96 16.07 13.33
CA LEU A 358 -11.03 15.80 14.44
C LEU A 358 -10.28 14.49 14.26
N GLU A 359 -10.93 13.46 13.73
CA GLU A 359 -10.27 12.18 13.41
C GLU A 359 -9.20 12.37 12.33
N GLU A 360 -9.49 13.18 11.32
CA GLU A 360 -8.58 13.54 10.25
C GLU A 360 -7.44 14.46 10.73
N LEU A 361 -7.72 15.38 11.67
CA LEU A 361 -6.73 16.20 12.34
C LEU A 361 -5.73 15.32 13.10
N ASP A 362 -6.21 14.35 13.90
CA ASP A 362 -5.33 13.42 14.64
C ASP A 362 -4.48 12.56 13.69
N ALA A 363 -5.10 12.06 12.61
CA ALA A 363 -4.41 11.31 11.58
C ALA A 363 -3.30 12.13 10.91
N GLY A 364 -3.56 13.40 10.63
CA GLY A 364 -2.58 14.29 10.02
C GLY A 364 -1.48 14.72 10.99
N LEU A 365 -1.78 15.02 12.26
CA LEU A 365 -0.75 15.38 13.25
C LEU A 365 0.25 14.24 13.51
N ARG A 366 -0.15 12.98 13.34
CA ARG A 366 0.76 11.82 13.33
C ARG A 366 1.75 11.80 12.16
N MET A 367 1.58 12.67 11.17
CA MET A 367 2.41 12.75 9.96
C MET A 367 3.50 13.84 10.03
N VAL A 368 3.43 14.77 10.97
CA VAL A 368 4.28 15.99 11.01
C VAL A 368 5.80 15.70 11.02
N ASN A 369 6.22 14.51 11.45
CA ASN A 369 7.64 14.11 11.49
C ASN A 369 8.16 13.41 10.22
N ARG A 370 7.31 13.19 9.20
CA ARG A 370 7.64 12.33 8.04
C ARG A 370 8.57 12.94 6.99
N GLU A 371 8.62 14.27 6.87
CA GLU A 371 9.30 14.92 5.72
C GLU A 371 10.84 14.82 5.74
N LYS A 372 11.47 14.39 6.84
CA LYS A 372 12.94 14.34 6.91
C LYS A 372 13.61 13.16 6.19
N ARG A 373 12.89 12.17 5.63
CA ARG A 373 13.53 10.96 5.09
C ARG A 373 13.11 10.47 3.69
N SER A 374 12.18 11.12 2.98
CA SER A 374 11.66 10.60 1.70
C SER A 374 12.13 11.34 0.43
N GLY A 375 13.37 11.81 0.40
CA GLY A 375 14.01 12.27 -0.84
C GLY A 375 15.33 11.57 -1.05
N LEU A 376 15.48 10.82 -2.15
CA LEU A 376 16.79 10.71 -2.81
C LEU A 376 17.42 12.11 -2.79
N PRO A 377 18.71 12.27 -2.44
CA PRO A 377 19.33 13.59 -2.40
C PRO A 377 19.27 14.17 -3.81
N LEU A 378 18.27 15.03 -4.05
CA LEU A 378 18.25 15.87 -5.24
C LEU A 378 19.53 16.69 -5.13
N GLY A 379 20.43 16.49 -6.09
CA GLY A 379 21.71 17.17 -6.12
C GLY A 379 21.55 18.68 -5.90
N ASN A 380 22.62 19.30 -5.41
CA ASN A 380 22.74 20.69 -4.92
C ASN A 380 22.18 21.82 -5.85
N SER A 381 21.66 21.49 -7.03
CA SER A 381 21.02 22.40 -7.97
C SER A 381 19.59 22.80 -7.59
N PHE A 382 18.90 22.06 -6.71
CA PHE A 382 17.52 22.39 -6.27
C PHE A 382 17.41 22.90 -4.83
N SER A 383 18.49 22.87 -4.04
CA SER A 383 18.50 23.32 -2.64
C SER A 383 18.41 24.84 -2.47
N ARG A 384 18.45 25.62 -3.56
CA ARG A 384 18.43 27.10 -3.53
C ARG A 384 17.05 27.74 -3.65
N ILE A 385 15.95 26.96 -3.73
CA ILE A 385 14.58 27.49 -3.84
C ILE A 385 13.76 27.25 -2.55
N ALA A 386 14.28 26.49 -1.59
CA ALA A 386 13.59 26.31 -0.32
C ALA A 386 13.71 27.58 0.55
N VAL A 387 12.65 28.37 0.59
CA VAL A 387 12.43 29.35 1.67
C VAL A 387 12.49 28.59 2.99
N PRO A 388 13.23 29.06 4.03
CA PRO A 388 13.26 28.39 5.32
C PRO A 388 11.84 28.33 5.89
N GLN A 389 11.22 27.15 5.89
CA GLN A 389 9.89 26.97 6.46
C GLN A 389 10.04 26.68 7.96
N VAL A 390 9.49 27.57 8.80
CA VAL A 390 9.54 27.43 10.25
C VAL A 390 8.52 26.38 10.68
N GLN A 391 9.00 25.17 10.95
CA GLN A 391 8.20 24.12 11.59
C GLN A 391 7.93 24.50 13.05
N LEU A 392 6.74 24.13 13.55
CA LEU A 392 6.41 24.31 14.95
C LEU A 392 7.34 23.47 15.86
N PRO A 393 7.81 24.03 16.98
CA PRO A 393 8.68 23.30 17.90
C PRO A 393 7.90 22.15 18.58
N HIS A 394 8.53 20.99 18.65
CA HIS A 394 7.96 19.78 19.18
C HIS A 394 9.02 18.94 19.90
N SER A 395 8.62 18.25 20.97
CA SER A 395 9.45 17.31 21.72
C SER A 395 8.92 15.89 21.51
N GLY A 396 9.71 15.09 20.79
CA GLY A 396 9.29 13.75 20.38
C GLY A 396 8.01 13.78 19.53
N LYS A 397 6.95 13.13 20.02
CA LYS A 397 5.65 12.98 19.34
C LYS A 397 4.58 13.99 19.78
N ARG A 398 4.94 14.99 20.62
CA ARG A 398 4.06 16.06 21.12
C ARG A 398 4.58 17.43 20.71
N PHE A 399 3.66 18.35 20.42
CA PHE A 399 3.98 19.76 20.27
C PHE A 399 4.33 20.36 21.64
N ASP A 400 5.24 21.34 21.64
CA ASP A 400 5.68 21.98 22.89
C ASP A 400 4.56 22.86 23.51
N ALA A 401 3.67 23.39 22.67
CA ALA A 401 2.50 24.13 23.08
C ALA A 401 1.39 24.04 22.03
N VAL A 402 0.14 24.26 22.46
CA VAL A 402 -1.03 24.27 21.57
C VAL A 402 -0.87 25.40 20.56
N PRO A 403 -0.94 25.13 19.24
CA PRO A 403 -0.92 26.18 18.24
C PRO A 403 -2.06 27.18 18.46
N ALA A 404 -1.75 28.48 18.46
CA ALA A 404 -2.70 29.53 18.84
C ALA A 404 -4.03 29.48 18.07
N ALA A 405 -4.00 29.06 16.79
CA ALA A 405 -5.21 28.92 15.98
C ALA A 405 -6.14 27.78 16.44
N LEU A 406 -5.59 26.73 17.04
CA LEU A 406 -6.35 25.56 17.53
C LEU A 406 -6.78 25.71 18.99
N GLU A 407 -6.21 26.67 19.73
CA GLU A 407 -6.51 26.87 21.15
C GLU A 407 -8.00 27.14 21.44
N PRO A 408 -8.73 28.00 20.70
CA PRO A 408 -10.16 28.22 20.94
C PRO A 408 -11.00 26.97 20.71
N ILE A 409 -10.67 26.20 19.66
CA ILE A 409 -11.34 24.94 19.32
C ILE A 409 -11.11 23.92 20.42
N LEU A 410 -9.86 23.80 20.89
CA LEU A 410 -9.54 22.89 21.97
C LEU A 410 -10.30 23.26 23.24
N LYS A 411 -10.36 24.55 23.59
CA LYS A 411 -11.11 25.05 24.75
C LYS A 411 -12.61 24.79 24.65
N SER A 412 -13.21 24.85 23.46
CA SER A 412 -14.64 24.54 23.29
C SER A 412 -14.94 23.04 23.40
N LEU A 413 -13.98 22.19 23.05
CA LEU A 413 -14.11 20.72 23.11
C LEU A 413 -13.71 20.16 24.47
N TRP A 414 -12.82 20.85 25.20
CA TRP A 414 -12.27 20.38 26.46
C TRP A 414 -13.21 20.61 27.64
N THR A 415 -13.32 19.59 28.49
CA THR A 415 -13.87 19.70 29.83
C THR A 415 -12.94 18.96 30.78
N ASP A 416 -12.80 19.41 32.04
CA ASP A 416 -11.93 18.72 33.01
C ASP A 416 -12.42 17.29 33.34
N ALA A 417 -13.68 17.00 33.02
CA ALA A 417 -14.29 15.67 33.11
C ALA A 417 -14.18 14.86 31.80
N ALA A 418 -13.43 15.30 30.79
CA ALA A 418 -13.34 14.64 29.49
C ALA A 418 -12.82 13.20 29.62
N THR A 419 -13.53 12.27 28.97
CA THR A 419 -13.18 10.84 28.88
C THR A 419 -13.08 10.35 27.44
N ASP A 420 -13.41 11.20 26.45
CA ASP A 420 -13.36 10.84 25.03
C ASP A 420 -11.91 10.62 24.58
N PRO A 421 -11.54 9.40 24.13
CA PRO A 421 -10.17 9.09 23.74
C PRO A 421 -9.62 9.95 22.60
N LEU A 422 -10.46 10.40 21.66
CA LEU A 422 -10.00 11.26 20.56
C LEU A 422 -9.61 12.64 21.08
N ILE A 423 -10.45 13.23 21.93
CA ILE A 423 -10.20 14.57 22.50
C ILE A 423 -8.96 14.52 23.39
N LEU A 424 -8.86 13.52 24.28
CA LEU A 424 -7.69 13.33 25.14
C LEU A 424 -6.40 13.18 24.33
N ARG A 425 -6.44 12.36 23.27
CA ARG A 425 -5.27 12.13 22.40
C ARG A 425 -4.85 13.37 21.64
N LEU A 426 -5.80 14.06 21.00
CA LEU A 426 -5.56 15.30 20.27
C LEU A 426 -4.97 16.38 21.18
N ALA A 427 -5.64 16.63 22.31
CA ALA A 427 -5.22 17.62 23.29
C ALA A 427 -3.80 17.34 23.80
N THR A 428 -3.54 16.09 24.18
CA THR A 428 -2.21 15.64 24.65
C THR A 428 -1.14 15.85 23.56
N ARG A 429 -1.44 15.47 22.30
CA ARG A 429 -0.52 15.62 21.17
C ARG A 429 -0.21 17.08 20.88
N LEU A 430 -1.21 17.94 20.94
CA LEU A 430 -1.07 19.39 20.75
C LEU A 430 -0.35 20.08 21.94
N GLY A 431 0.08 19.35 22.96
CA GLY A 431 0.83 19.92 24.09
C GLY A 431 -0.06 20.51 25.19
N PHE A 432 -1.37 20.19 25.23
CA PHE A 432 -2.26 20.66 26.29
C PHE A 432 -2.07 19.84 27.56
N LEU A 433 -1.34 20.42 28.53
CA LEU A 433 -0.94 19.73 29.76
C LEU A 433 -2.13 19.16 30.59
N PRO A 434 -3.26 19.87 30.77
CA PRO A 434 -4.40 19.33 31.53
C PRO A 434 -4.93 18.01 30.94
N ALA A 435 -4.89 17.84 29.61
CA ALA A 435 -5.29 16.60 28.98
C ALA A 435 -4.34 15.44 29.24
N TYR A 436 -3.03 15.72 29.26
CA TYR A 436 -2.03 14.73 29.62
C TYR A 436 -2.20 14.27 31.07
N GLU A 437 -2.43 15.20 31.99
CA GLU A 437 -2.68 14.92 33.40
C GLU A 437 -3.96 14.12 33.60
N ARG A 438 -5.05 14.55 32.97
CA ARG A 438 -6.32 13.81 32.99
C ARG A 438 -6.18 12.40 32.42
N THR A 439 -5.41 12.20 31.35
CA THR A 439 -5.15 10.87 30.79
C THR A 439 -4.41 9.98 31.80
N CYS A 440 -3.45 10.53 32.54
CA CYS A 440 -2.75 9.79 33.62
C CYS A 440 -3.71 9.44 34.78
N GLU A 441 -4.56 10.38 35.19
CA GLU A 441 -5.56 10.16 36.24
C GLU A 441 -6.55 9.07 35.85
N LEU A 442 -7.11 9.14 34.64
CA LEU A 442 -8.07 8.15 34.13
C LEU A 442 -7.48 6.75 34.09
N ALA A 443 -6.22 6.59 33.70
CA ALA A 443 -5.57 5.28 33.73
C ALA A 443 -5.48 4.68 35.16
N LEU A 444 -5.29 5.54 36.18
CA LEU A 444 -5.17 5.14 37.59
C LEU A 444 -6.51 5.03 38.32
N ASP A 445 -7.58 5.67 37.85
CA ASP A 445 -8.86 5.69 38.55
C ASP A 445 -9.63 4.38 38.39
N ARG A 446 -9.66 3.58 39.46
CA ARG A 446 -10.41 2.31 39.52
C ARG A 446 -11.93 2.47 39.47
N LYS A 447 -12.46 3.69 39.65
CA LYS A 447 -13.90 3.97 39.53
C LYS A 447 -14.34 4.11 38.08
N GLU A 448 -13.41 4.41 37.18
CA GLU A 448 -13.68 4.53 35.76
C GLU A 448 -13.79 3.17 35.08
N SER A 449 -14.52 3.13 33.96
CA SER A 449 -14.69 1.90 33.19
C SER A 449 -13.35 1.38 32.65
N GLU A 450 -13.16 0.06 32.62
CA GLU A 450 -11.94 -0.56 32.10
C GLU A 450 -11.60 -0.09 30.67
N GLY A 451 -12.61 0.11 29.82
CA GLY A 451 -12.42 0.63 28.46
C GLY A 451 -11.79 2.03 28.41
N VAL A 452 -12.21 2.96 29.27
CA VAL A 452 -11.62 4.31 29.36
C VAL A 452 -10.18 4.25 29.86
N ARG A 453 -9.92 3.39 30.85
CA ARG A 453 -8.57 3.18 31.41
C ARG A 453 -7.62 2.61 30.36
N LEU A 454 -8.05 1.60 29.61
CA LEU A 454 -7.28 1.00 28.51
C LEU A 454 -7.03 2.00 27.37
N ALA A 455 -8.03 2.79 26.98
CA ALA A 455 -7.86 3.84 26.00
C ALA A 455 -6.83 4.90 26.46
N SER A 456 -6.85 5.26 27.74
CA SER A 456 -5.88 6.18 28.34
C SER A 456 -4.46 5.62 28.32
N LEU A 457 -4.29 4.33 28.66
CA LEU A 457 -3.00 3.64 28.54
C LEU A 457 -2.48 3.59 27.10
N ALA A 458 -3.36 3.38 26.11
CA ALA A 458 -2.97 3.44 24.70
C ALA A 458 -2.50 4.84 24.27
N ILE A 459 -3.14 5.90 24.78
CA ILE A 459 -2.69 7.29 24.54
C ILE A 459 -1.32 7.53 25.18
N LEU A 460 -1.10 7.07 26.42
CA LEU A 460 0.18 7.19 27.12
C LEU A 460 1.28 6.35 26.45
N LEU A 461 0.94 5.20 25.89
CA LEU A 461 1.88 4.39 25.11
C LEU A 461 2.38 5.20 23.91
N GLU A 462 1.50 5.96 23.25
CA GLU A 462 1.87 6.80 22.11
C GLU A 462 2.59 8.11 22.51
N LEU A 463 2.07 8.82 23.51
CA LEU A 463 2.39 10.23 23.79
C LEU A 463 3.01 10.48 25.17
N GLY A 464 3.09 9.47 26.02
CA GLY A 464 3.54 9.59 27.40
C GLY A 464 5.02 9.95 27.55
N GLU A 465 5.34 10.61 28.67
CA GLU A 465 6.69 10.96 29.10
C GLU A 465 7.23 9.91 30.09
N ALA A 466 8.53 9.61 30.00
CA ALA A 466 9.16 8.51 30.72
C ALA A 466 8.90 8.51 32.23
N GLY A 467 9.15 9.64 32.91
CA GLY A 467 9.01 9.72 34.38
C GLY A 467 7.63 9.29 34.88
N LYS A 468 6.58 10.00 34.45
CA LYS A 468 5.20 9.72 34.88
C LYS A 468 4.70 8.35 34.39
N CYS A 469 5.04 7.94 33.16
CA CYS A 469 4.57 6.67 32.62
C CYS A 469 5.23 5.45 33.26
N VAL A 470 6.48 5.56 33.69
CA VAL A 470 7.15 4.49 34.46
C VAL A 470 6.49 4.31 35.81
N ASP A 471 6.26 5.40 36.56
CA ASP A 471 5.61 5.33 37.88
C ASP A 471 4.18 4.75 37.77
N LEU A 472 3.42 5.21 36.77
CA LEU A 472 2.07 4.75 36.49
C LEU A 472 2.04 3.28 36.06
N GLY A 473 2.92 2.88 35.14
CA GLY A 473 3.00 1.49 34.68
C GLY A 473 3.37 0.54 35.82
N ILE A 474 4.33 0.91 36.67
CA ILE A 474 4.68 0.14 37.86
C ILE A 474 3.48 -0.01 38.80
N ALA A 475 2.75 1.07 39.09
CA ALA A 475 1.56 1.02 39.95
C ALA A 475 0.45 0.11 39.39
N LEU A 476 0.22 0.16 38.08
CA LEU A 476 -0.85 -0.60 37.41
C LEU A 476 -0.55 -2.08 37.17
N THR A 477 0.68 -2.53 37.45
CA THR A 477 0.99 -3.97 37.51
C THR A 477 0.62 -4.60 38.86
N SER A 478 -0.05 -3.85 39.76
CA SER A 478 -0.50 -4.38 41.05
C SER A 478 -1.52 -5.53 40.88
N LYS A 479 -1.56 -6.45 41.85
CA LYS A 479 -2.50 -7.57 41.87
C LYS A 479 -3.97 -7.15 42.00
N ASP A 480 -4.22 -5.90 42.36
CA ASP A 480 -5.57 -5.35 42.54
C ASP A 480 -6.17 -4.86 41.21
N GLU A 481 -5.38 -4.85 40.13
CA GLU A 481 -5.84 -4.50 38.78
C GLU A 481 -6.29 -5.74 37.99
N SER A 482 -7.13 -5.55 36.99
CA SER A 482 -7.50 -6.60 36.05
C SER A 482 -6.31 -7.04 35.19
N GLU A 483 -6.34 -8.26 34.67
CA GLU A 483 -5.27 -8.75 33.78
C GLU A 483 -5.11 -7.88 32.52
N ALA A 484 -6.20 -7.30 32.00
CA ALA A 484 -6.15 -6.43 30.83
C ALA A 484 -5.37 -5.14 31.13
N ILE A 485 -5.63 -4.50 32.26
CA ILE A 485 -4.92 -3.29 32.71
C ILE A 485 -3.45 -3.59 33.00
N GLN A 486 -3.17 -4.71 33.68
CA GLN A 486 -1.80 -5.14 33.95
C GLN A 486 -1.02 -5.38 32.65
N SER A 487 -1.64 -6.03 31.65
CA SER A 487 -1.01 -6.26 30.34
C SER A 487 -0.71 -4.95 29.62
N ALA A 488 -1.68 -4.02 29.55
CA ALA A 488 -1.47 -2.71 28.93
C ALA A 488 -0.41 -1.87 29.67
N ALA A 489 -0.31 -1.98 30.99
CA ALA A 489 0.73 -1.35 31.78
C ALA A 489 2.12 -1.93 31.46
N LEU A 490 2.26 -3.25 31.32
CA LEU A 490 3.51 -3.88 30.90
C LEU A 490 3.94 -3.43 29.49
N GLU A 491 2.99 -3.31 28.57
CA GLU A 491 3.25 -2.77 27.23
C GLU A 491 3.73 -1.31 27.27
N LEU A 492 3.09 -0.47 28.10
CA LEU A 492 3.53 0.91 28.35
C LEU A 492 4.97 0.96 28.88
N LEU A 493 5.30 0.13 29.88
CA LEU A 493 6.64 0.05 30.45
C LEU A 493 7.69 -0.38 29.41
N SER A 494 7.32 -1.23 28.44
CA SER A 494 8.26 -1.67 27.40
C SER A 494 8.89 -0.50 26.62
N ARG A 495 8.16 0.61 26.48
CA ARG A 495 8.61 1.79 25.73
C ARG A 495 9.80 2.51 26.38
N PHE A 496 9.97 2.43 27.69
CA PHE A 496 10.94 3.25 28.40
C PHE A 496 12.14 2.44 28.88
N GLU A 497 13.32 3.05 28.81
CA GLU A 497 14.56 2.51 29.36
C GLU A 497 14.77 3.11 30.75
N ASP A 498 14.40 2.36 31.80
CA ASP A 498 14.54 2.79 33.19
C ASP A 498 14.79 1.56 34.09
N GLN A 499 15.85 1.61 34.89
CA GLN A 499 16.29 0.51 35.75
C GLN A 499 15.23 0.10 36.79
N ARG A 500 14.33 1.02 37.17
CA ARG A 500 13.22 0.75 38.09
C ARG A 500 12.24 -0.28 37.50
N ILE A 501 12.08 -0.29 36.18
CA ILE A 501 11.21 -1.25 35.46
C ILE A 501 11.75 -2.66 35.64
N SER A 502 13.02 -2.88 35.27
CA SER A 502 13.68 -4.18 35.37
C SER A 502 13.64 -4.72 36.79
N SER A 503 14.00 -3.86 37.76
CA SER A 503 14.00 -4.23 39.18
C SER A 503 12.61 -4.61 39.69
N HIS A 504 11.58 -3.84 39.33
CA HIS A 504 10.20 -4.11 39.72
C HIS A 504 9.66 -5.41 39.10
N LEU A 505 9.88 -5.61 37.79
CA LEU A 505 9.38 -6.79 37.09
C LEU A 505 10.05 -8.08 37.57
N LEU A 506 11.36 -8.06 37.83
CA LEU A 506 12.07 -9.21 38.41
C LEU A 506 11.47 -9.56 39.78
N ASN A 507 11.35 -8.59 40.69
CA ASN A 507 10.79 -8.85 42.03
C ASN A 507 9.35 -9.37 42.02
N ARG A 508 8.57 -9.00 41.00
CA ARG A 508 7.15 -9.37 40.90
C ARG A 508 6.88 -10.61 40.06
N TYR A 509 7.86 -11.09 39.30
CA TYR A 509 7.68 -12.09 38.25
C TYR A 509 6.94 -13.36 38.73
N GLU A 510 7.37 -13.97 39.84
CA GLU A 510 6.72 -15.18 40.37
C GLU A 510 5.28 -14.94 40.85
N SER A 511 4.97 -13.72 41.28
CA SER A 511 3.62 -13.34 41.74
C SER A 511 2.66 -13.02 40.60
N LEU A 512 3.14 -12.92 39.36
CA LEU A 512 2.30 -12.63 38.20
C LEU A 512 1.58 -13.90 37.72
N PRO A 513 0.31 -13.79 37.27
CA PRO A 513 -0.35 -14.85 36.51
C PRO A 513 0.49 -15.31 35.29
N ALA A 514 0.39 -16.57 34.91
CA ALA A 514 1.20 -17.17 33.83
C ALA A 514 1.14 -16.39 32.50
N LYS A 515 -0.04 -15.84 32.16
CA LYS A 515 -0.21 -15.00 30.97
C LYS A 515 0.59 -13.70 31.05
N LEU A 516 0.61 -13.06 32.22
CA LEU A 516 1.35 -11.81 32.47
C LEU A 516 2.85 -12.04 32.65
N GLN A 517 3.28 -13.22 33.13
CA GLN A 517 4.68 -13.61 33.13
C GLN A 517 5.26 -13.62 31.70
N ALA A 518 4.50 -14.14 30.73
CA ALA A 518 4.93 -14.11 29.32
C ALA A 518 5.06 -12.68 28.77
N THR A 519 4.13 -11.78 29.11
CA THR A 519 4.21 -10.35 28.74
C THR A 519 5.40 -9.67 29.41
N ALA A 520 5.63 -9.93 30.71
CA ALA A 520 6.74 -9.37 31.47
C ALA A 520 8.10 -9.84 30.91
N ARG A 521 8.23 -11.12 30.53
CA ARG A 521 9.42 -11.60 29.80
C ARG A 521 9.57 -10.88 28.46
N GLY A 522 8.49 -10.63 27.74
CA GLY A 522 8.53 -9.83 26.51
C GLY A 522 9.09 -8.41 26.72
N VAL A 523 8.89 -7.82 27.90
CA VAL A 523 9.51 -6.53 28.28
C VAL A 523 10.99 -6.71 28.62
N LEU A 524 11.32 -7.69 29.47
CA LEU A 524 12.67 -7.94 29.98
C LEU A 524 13.64 -8.42 28.89
N PHE A 525 13.19 -9.29 27.98
CA PHE A 525 13.99 -9.81 26.88
C PHE A 525 14.18 -8.80 25.74
N GLY A 526 13.46 -7.67 25.77
CA GLY A 526 13.59 -6.63 24.76
C GLY A 526 14.92 -5.87 24.83
N ARG A 527 15.66 -5.91 25.95
CA ARG A 527 16.93 -5.20 26.17
C ARG A 527 17.99 -6.09 26.82
N ALA A 528 19.25 -5.86 26.49
CA ALA A 528 20.38 -6.68 26.96
C ALA A 528 20.49 -6.74 28.50
N GLU A 529 20.45 -5.59 29.19
CA GLU A 529 20.63 -5.56 30.66
C GLU A 529 19.56 -6.36 31.40
N SER A 530 18.28 -6.14 31.07
CA SER A 530 17.16 -6.85 31.69
C SER A 530 17.12 -8.33 31.32
N THR A 531 17.53 -8.69 30.10
CA THR A 531 17.69 -10.09 29.67
C THR A 531 18.73 -10.79 30.54
N ARG A 532 19.91 -10.18 30.69
CA ARG A 532 21.00 -10.72 31.50
C ARG A 532 20.57 -10.92 32.95
N LEU A 533 19.90 -9.93 33.56
CA LEU A 533 19.42 -10.04 34.94
C LEU A 533 18.37 -11.14 35.12
N PHE A 534 17.44 -11.30 34.17
CA PHE A 534 16.45 -12.37 34.22
C PHE A 534 17.11 -13.75 34.09
N LEU A 535 18.02 -13.92 33.13
CA LEU A 535 18.74 -15.18 32.94
C LEU A 535 19.64 -15.53 34.12
N GLN A 536 20.20 -14.55 34.83
CA GLN A 536 20.93 -14.79 36.08
C GLN A 536 20.05 -15.38 37.18
N HIS A 537 18.78 -14.96 37.29
CA HIS A 537 17.83 -15.56 38.25
C HIS A 537 17.48 -17.00 37.86
N VAL A 538 17.42 -17.31 36.56
CA VAL A 538 17.27 -18.71 36.09
C VAL A 538 18.52 -19.53 36.44
N ASP A 539 19.72 -19.01 36.17
CA ASP A 539 21.00 -19.68 36.45
C ASP A 539 21.20 -19.97 37.95
N GLN A 540 20.66 -19.11 38.80
CA GLN A 540 20.67 -19.26 40.27
C GLN A 540 19.56 -20.17 40.80
N GLY A 541 18.68 -20.69 39.93
CA GLY A 541 17.55 -21.55 40.31
C GLY A 541 16.39 -20.81 40.98
N VAL A 542 16.35 -19.47 40.88
CA VAL A 542 15.23 -18.67 41.39
C VAL A 542 14.01 -18.83 40.47
N TYR A 543 14.22 -18.83 39.15
CA TYR A 543 13.16 -19.09 38.16
C TYR A 543 13.38 -20.43 37.46
N PRO A 544 12.32 -21.18 37.15
CA PRO A 544 12.43 -22.47 36.47
C PRO A 544 12.93 -22.28 35.03
N MET A 545 13.84 -23.15 34.59
CA MET A 545 14.44 -23.13 33.26
C MET A 545 13.38 -23.27 32.16
N GLU A 546 12.32 -24.04 32.43
CA GLU A 546 11.20 -24.30 31.53
C GLU A 546 10.31 -23.07 31.29
N SER A 547 10.49 -22.00 32.08
CA SER A 547 9.74 -20.76 31.90
C SER A 547 10.19 -19.92 30.71
N VAL A 548 11.39 -20.19 30.18
CA VAL A 548 11.97 -19.48 29.03
C VAL A 548 11.70 -20.26 27.75
N SER A 549 11.06 -19.63 26.76
CA SER A 549 10.81 -20.26 25.48
C SER A 549 12.03 -20.20 24.55
N LEU A 550 12.06 -21.08 23.54
CA LEU A 550 13.11 -21.06 22.50
C LEU A 550 13.18 -19.71 21.77
N ASP A 551 12.03 -19.08 21.52
CA ASP A 551 11.97 -17.77 20.87
C ASP A 551 12.57 -16.66 21.75
N GLU A 552 12.38 -16.73 23.07
CA GLU A 552 12.97 -15.80 24.02
C GLU A 552 14.50 -15.98 24.10
N LEU A 553 14.99 -17.22 24.02
CA LEU A 553 16.43 -17.51 23.95
C LEU A 553 17.04 -17.03 22.63
N ARG A 554 16.32 -17.18 21.51
CA ARG A 554 16.75 -16.63 20.21
C ARG A 554 16.82 -15.10 20.27
N LEU A 555 15.83 -14.44 20.87
CA LEU A 555 15.86 -13.00 21.07
C LEU A 555 17.02 -12.57 21.98
N ALA A 556 17.32 -13.35 23.03
CA ALA A 556 18.45 -13.09 23.91
C ALA A 556 19.78 -13.10 23.17
N ALA A 557 19.96 -14.05 22.24
CA ALA A 557 21.16 -14.13 21.40
C ALA A 557 21.33 -12.95 20.43
N LEU A 558 20.26 -12.20 20.12
CA LEU A 558 20.34 -11.02 19.24
C LEU A 558 20.95 -9.79 19.93
N HIS A 559 21.12 -9.82 21.25
CA HIS A 559 21.74 -8.72 22.00
C HIS A 559 23.26 -8.67 21.89
N ASP A 560 23.91 -9.73 21.36
CA ASP A 560 25.37 -9.83 21.21
C ASP A 560 26.14 -9.55 22.53
N ASP A 561 25.64 -10.11 23.65
CA ASP A 561 26.23 -9.97 24.99
C ASP A 561 26.84 -11.32 25.44
N ALA A 562 28.16 -11.33 25.60
CA ALA A 562 28.91 -12.54 25.98
C ALA A 562 28.46 -13.17 27.31
N ASN A 563 27.89 -12.40 28.25
CA ASN A 563 27.36 -12.94 29.51
C ASN A 563 26.03 -13.64 29.30
N ILE A 564 25.18 -13.10 28.41
CA ILE A 564 23.94 -13.77 28.00
C ILE A 564 24.29 -15.10 27.34
N ASP A 565 25.21 -15.09 26.39
CA ASP A 565 25.64 -16.30 25.67
C ASP A 565 26.20 -17.36 26.63
N ALA A 566 27.01 -16.97 27.61
CA ALA A 566 27.56 -17.88 28.61
C ALA A 566 26.47 -18.53 29.47
N ILE A 567 25.46 -17.76 29.90
CA ILE A 567 24.34 -18.30 30.70
C ILE A 567 23.47 -19.21 29.83
N VAL A 568 23.19 -18.82 28.58
CA VAL A 568 22.40 -19.61 27.63
C VAL A 568 23.10 -20.93 27.34
N GLN A 569 24.39 -20.90 27.01
CA GLN A 569 25.18 -22.10 26.71
C GLN A 569 25.28 -23.04 27.93
N LYS A 570 25.44 -22.49 29.14
CA LYS A 570 25.54 -23.26 30.38
C LYS A 570 24.24 -24.03 30.69
N ASN A 571 23.09 -23.39 30.49
CA ASN A 571 21.80 -23.93 30.94
C ASN A 571 21.01 -24.65 29.83
N TRP A 572 21.12 -24.20 28.58
CA TRP A 572 20.38 -24.74 27.43
C TRP A 572 21.27 -25.30 26.31
N GLY A 573 22.60 -25.15 26.40
CA GLY A 573 23.53 -25.61 25.36
C GLY A 573 23.55 -24.72 24.11
N THR A 574 24.05 -25.25 22.99
CA THR A 574 24.13 -24.51 21.72
C THR A 574 22.77 -24.50 21.04
N ILE A 575 22.15 -23.32 20.97
CA ILE A 575 20.86 -23.08 20.30
C ILE A 575 21.11 -22.84 18.81
N GLN A 576 21.44 -23.88 18.06
CA GLN A 576 21.53 -23.84 16.60
C GLN A 576 20.36 -24.60 15.97
N ALA A 577 19.99 -24.21 14.75
CA ALA A 577 19.07 -24.99 13.92
C ALA A 577 19.66 -26.39 13.68
N GLY A 578 18.79 -27.41 13.61
CA GLY A 578 19.24 -28.78 13.33
C GLY A 578 20.08 -28.84 12.05
N THR A 579 21.13 -29.66 12.04
CA THR A 579 21.95 -29.89 10.85
C THR A 579 21.09 -30.43 9.70
N PRO A 580 21.45 -30.19 8.43
CA PRO A 580 20.76 -30.80 7.29
C PRO A 580 20.61 -32.32 7.42
N GLU A 581 21.62 -32.98 7.99
CA GLU A 581 21.65 -34.42 8.24
C GLU A 581 20.60 -34.86 9.27
N GLU A 582 20.45 -34.11 10.38
CA GLU A 582 19.43 -34.34 11.41
C GLU A 582 18.02 -34.12 10.86
N LYS A 583 17.82 -33.05 10.09
CA LYS A 583 16.54 -32.74 9.44
C LYS A 583 16.15 -33.84 8.45
N LEU A 584 17.09 -34.30 7.63
CA LEU A 584 16.87 -35.44 6.73
C LEU A 584 16.59 -36.75 7.47
N ALA A 585 17.24 -36.98 8.62
CA ALA A 585 16.96 -38.15 9.45
C ALA A 585 15.54 -38.11 10.03
N GLU A 586 15.09 -36.94 10.47
CA GLU A 586 13.74 -36.73 10.98
C GLU A 586 12.67 -36.88 9.90
N ILE A 587 12.89 -36.32 8.71
CA ILE A 587 12.03 -36.54 7.54
C ILE A 587 11.88 -38.05 7.26
N ARG A 588 12.98 -38.80 7.28
CA ARG A 588 12.94 -40.27 7.09
C ARG A 588 12.16 -40.97 8.20
N ARG A 589 12.39 -40.58 9.46
CA ARG A 589 11.69 -41.14 10.62
C ARG A 589 10.18 -40.95 10.52
N VAL A 590 9.75 -39.70 10.30
CA VAL A 590 8.33 -39.36 10.16
C VAL A 590 7.71 -40.03 8.93
N SER A 591 8.42 -40.08 7.80
CA SER A 591 7.94 -40.80 6.61
C SER A 591 7.66 -42.27 6.90
N ASN A 592 8.49 -42.92 7.74
CA ASN A 592 8.25 -44.30 8.16
C ASN A 592 7.03 -44.42 9.09
N ASP A 593 6.86 -43.50 10.05
CA ASP A 593 5.69 -43.48 10.94
C ASP A 593 4.37 -43.31 10.16
N LEU A 594 4.38 -42.48 9.12
CA LEU A 594 3.25 -42.26 8.21
C LEU A 594 2.94 -43.47 7.33
N ARG A 595 3.93 -44.30 6.99
CA ARG A 595 3.72 -45.57 6.27
C ARG A 595 3.23 -46.70 7.18
N GLY A 596 3.43 -46.57 8.49
CA GLY A 596 3.16 -47.61 9.48
C GLY A 596 1.67 -47.86 9.80
N GLY A 597 0.74 -47.03 9.30
CA GLY A 597 -0.69 -47.18 9.53
C GLY A 597 -1.52 -46.01 9.01
N SER A 598 -2.83 -46.02 9.27
CA SER A 598 -3.74 -44.90 8.98
C SER A 598 -3.86 -43.95 10.17
N GLY A 599 -4.21 -42.69 9.90
CA GLY A 599 -4.59 -41.71 10.92
C GLY A 599 -6.10 -41.62 11.11
N ASP A 600 -6.53 -41.02 12.21
CA ASP A 600 -7.91 -40.64 12.49
C ASP A 600 -8.11 -39.13 12.29
N LEU A 601 -9.15 -38.75 11.53
CA LEU A 601 -9.44 -37.36 11.19
C LEU A 601 -9.80 -36.49 12.40
N VAL A 602 -10.59 -37.03 13.33
CA VAL A 602 -11.09 -36.28 14.49
C VAL A 602 -9.97 -36.08 15.51
N ALA A 603 -9.16 -37.13 15.74
CA ALA A 603 -7.96 -37.03 16.57
C ALA A 603 -6.93 -36.09 15.92
N GLY A 604 -6.77 -36.13 14.61
CA GLY A 604 -5.87 -35.27 13.86
C GLY A 604 -6.20 -33.78 13.98
N ARG A 605 -7.50 -33.46 13.99
CA ARG A 605 -7.98 -32.10 14.28
C ARG A 605 -7.53 -31.61 15.65
N VAL A 606 -7.61 -32.45 16.68
CA VAL A 606 -7.19 -32.08 18.04
C VAL A 606 -5.69 -31.77 18.08
N VAL A 607 -4.86 -32.61 17.42
CA VAL A 607 -3.41 -32.38 17.32
C VAL A 607 -3.11 -31.08 16.56
N PHE A 608 -3.85 -30.78 15.49
CA PHE A 608 -3.73 -29.52 14.76
C PHE A 608 -4.09 -28.31 15.64
N GLU A 609 -5.22 -28.37 16.36
CA GLU A 609 -5.68 -27.29 17.23
C GLU A 609 -4.68 -26.99 18.37
N GLU A 610 -3.99 -28.02 18.87
CA GLU A 610 -3.00 -27.89 19.95
C GLU A 610 -1.65 -27.32 19.48
N HIS A 611 -1.17 -27.70 18.29
CA HIS A 611 0.21 -27.40 17.87
C HIS A 611 0.35 -26.47 16.67
N CYS A 612 -0.63 -26.45 15.78
CA CYS A 612 -0.54 -25.75 14.49
C CYS A 612 -1.47 -24.53 14.41
N ALA A 613 -2.65 -24.61 15.03
CA ALA A 613 -3.68 -23.56 14.98
C ALA A 613 -3.26 -22.25 15.66
N THR A 614 -2.19 -22.27 16.47
CA THR A 614 -1.60 -21.05 17.05
C THR A 614 -1.05 -20.11 15.99
N CYS A 615 -0.62 -20.62 14.83
CA CYS A 615 -0.05 -19.81 13.76
C CYS A 615 -0.80 -19.95 12.44
N HIS A 616 -1.40 -21.10 12.16
CA HIS A 616 -2.02 -21.42 10.88
C HIS A 616 -3.53 -21.52 10.97
N GLN A 617 -4.19 -21.22 9.85
CA GLN A 617 -5.60 -21.45 9.66
C GLN A 617 -5.83 -22.71 8.82
N LEU A 618 -6.82 -23.52 9.19
CA LEU A 618 -7.32 -24.63 8.37
C LEU A 618 -8.83 -24.74 8.56
N PHE A 619 -9.60 -24.72 7.47
CA PHE A 619 -11.07 -24.74 7.48
C PHE A 619 -11.69 -23.65 8.37
N GLY A 620 -11.12 -22.45 8.33
CA GLY A 620 -11.60 -21.34 9.15
C GLY A 620 -11.08 -21.34 10.59
N ARG A 621 -10.44 -22.40 11.07
CA ARG A 621 -9.97 -22.56 12.47
C ARG A 621 -8.49 -22.20 12.61
N GLY A 622 -8.14 -21.49 13.67
CA GLY A 622 -6.77 -21.08 13.98
C GLY A 622 -6.49 -19.60 13.73
N LYS A 623 -5.21 -19.22 13.70
CA LYS A 623 -4.76 -17.83 13.54
C LYS A 623 -4.13 -17.59 12.17
N ALA A 624 -4.05 -16.32 11.78
CA ALA A 624 -3.49 -15.88 10.49
C ALA A 624 -2.10 -15.22 10.66
N ILE A 625 -1.19 -15.91 11.34
CA ILE A 625 0.22 -15.49 11.46
C ILE A 625 1.03 -16.08 10.30
N GLY A 626 0.86 -17.39 10.07
CA GLY A 626 1.38 -18.13 8.93
C GLY A 626 0.33 -18.31 7.82
N PRO A 627 0.68 -19.02 6.74
CA PRO A 627 -0.23 -19.34 5.65
C PRO A 627 -1.53 -20.03 6.10
N ASP A 628 -2.65 -19.65 5.47
CA ASP A 628 -3.90 -20.42 5.52
C ASP A 628 -3.69 -21.73 4.75
N LEU A 629 -3.63 -22.83 5.51
CA LEU A 629 -3.34 -24.16 4.99
C LEU A 629 -4.49 -24.71 4.14
N THR A 630 -5.70 -24.15 4.24
CA THR A 630 -6.84 -24.53 3.39
C THR A 630 -6.52 -24.30 1.90
N LYS A 631 -5.66 -23.32 1.61
CA LYS A 631 -5.24 -22.93 0.24
C LYS A 631 -3.82 -23.40 -0.10
N ALA A 632 -3.16 -24.09 0.83
CA ALA A 632 -1.80 -24.58 0.64
C ALA A 632 -1.76 -25.89 -0.16
N ASN A 633 -0.58 -26.26 -0.65
CA ASN A 633 -0.36 -27.53 -1.36
C ASN A 633 -0.31 -28.72 -0.39
N ARG A 634 -1.38 -28.91 0.38
CA ARG A 634 -1.47 -29.86 1.49
C ARG A 634 -1.66 -31.31 1.06
N HIS A 635 -1.95 -31.56 -0.22
CA HIS A 635 -2.01 -32.93 -0.75
C HIS A 635 -0.63 -33.45 -1.18
N ASP A 636 0.39 -32.58 -1.21
CA ASP A 636 1.78 -32.96 -1.42
C ASP A 636 2.45 -33.25 -0.06
N ARG A 637 2.45 -34.53 0.31
CA ARG A 637 2.98 -35.00 1.59
C ARG A 637 4.48 -34.73 1.74
N GLU A 638 5.25 -34.78 0.66
CA GLU A 638 6.70 -34.52 0.72
C GLU A 638 6.96 -33.04 1.00
N PHE A 639 6.23 -32.16 0.32
CA PHE A 639 6.26 -30.72 0.58
C PHE A 639 5.81 -30.35 2.00
N LEU A 640 4.71 -30.94 2.49
CA LEU A 640 4.25 -30.72 3.87
C LEU A 640 5.31 -31.16 4.88
N LEU A 641 5.87 -32.35 4.67
CA LEU A 641 6.84 -32.92 5.59
C LEU A 641 8.13 -32.10 5.64
N SER A 642 8.66 -31.69 4.47
CA SER A 642 9.84 -30.83 4.42
C SER A 642 9.57 -29.47 5.05
N SER A 643 8.38 -28.90 4.86
CA SER A 643 8.01 -27.60 5.43
C SER A 643 7.82 -27.64 6.94
N ILE A 644 7.35 -28.77 7.50
CA ILE A 644 7.17 -28.93 8.96
C ILE A 644 8.50 -29.23 9.65
N VAL A 645 9.36 -30.05 9.05
CA VAL A 645 10.65 -30.44 9.65
C VAL A 645 11.72 -29.35 9.44
N ASP A 646 11.72 -28.68 8.30
CA ASP A 646 12.66 -27.60 7.96
C ASP A 646 11.95 -26.31 7.48
N PRO A 647 11.26 -25.61 8.39
CA PRO A 647 10.47 -24.42 8.04
C PRO A 647 11.31 -23.24 7.55
N SER A 648 12.63 -23.26 7.74
CA SER A 648 13.54 -22.20 7.28
C SER A 648 14.07 -22.44 5.87
N SER A 649 13.85 -23.62 5.28
CA SER A 649 14.37 -23.96 3.94
C SER A 649 13.72 -23.15 2.82
N GLN A 650 12.42 -22.86 2.93
CA GLN A 650 11.66 -22.09 1.94
C GLN A 650 10.59 -21.23 2.63
N ILE A 651 10.83 -19.92 2.70
CA ILE A 651 9.91 -18.96 3.30
C ILE A 651 9.39 -18.03 2.20
N ARG A 652 8.08 -17.98 2.01
CA ARG A 652 7.44 -17.02 1.09
C ARG A 652 7.65 -15.59 1.59
N LYS A 653 7.79 -14.62 0.68
CA LYS A 653 8.10 -13.22 1.00
C LYS A 653 7.14 -12.60 2.03
N GLU A 654 5.85 -12.92 1.93
CA GLU A 654 4.83 -12.40 2.84
C GLU A 654 5.00 -12.87 4.30
N TYR A 655 5.72 -13.97 4.53
CA TYR A 655 5.91 -14.60 5.84
C TYR A 655 7.37 -14.57 6.32
N LEU A 656 8.20 -13.73 5.70
CA LEU A 656 9.57 -13.53 6.16
C LEU A 656 9.55 -12.97 7.59
N ASN A 657 10.35 -13.59 8.45
CA ASN A 657 10.58 -13.12 9.80
C ASN A 657 11.62 -12.00 9.76
N TYR A 658 11.36 -10.88 10.43
CA TYR A 658 12.23 -9.73 10.48
C TYR A 658 12.76 -9.51 11.89
N ILE A 659 14.03 -9.12 11.99
CA ILE A 659 14.66 -8.61 13.19
C ILE A 659 14.70 -7.09 13.05
N VAL A 660 14.12 -6.38 14.02
CA VAL A 660 13.99 -4.93 14.03
C VAL A 660 14.62 -4.39 15.32
N ALA A 661 15.78 -3.76 15.20
CA ALA A 661 16.37 -2.99 16.28
C ALA A 661 15.81 -1.56 16.26
N LEU A 662 15.34 -1.08 17.40
CA LEU A 662 14.79 0.27 17.58
C LEU A 662 15.83 1.20 18.19
N GLN A 663 15.63 2.51 17.98
CA GLN A 663 16.49 3.56 18.55
C GLN A 663 16.42 3.64 20.07
N ASP A 664 15.37 3.09 20.69
CA ASP A 664 15.19 3.00 22.14
C ASP A 664 15.84 1.74 22.77
N GLY A 665 16.70 1.07 22.00
CA GLY A 665 17.45 -0.12 22.40
C GLY A 665 16.64 -1.43 22.37
N ARG A 666 15.34 -1.39 22.03
CA ARG A 666 14.55 -2.62 21.91
C ARG A 666 14.90 -3.39 20.64
N VAL A 667 14.90 -4.71 20.74
CA VAL A 667 14.90 -5.62 19.59
C VAL A 667 13.54 -6.31 19.50
N LEU A 668 12.91 -6.23 18.32
CA LEU A 668 11.65 -6.91 18.00
C LEU A 668 11.90 -7.97 16.93
N THR A 669 11.12 -9.06 16.97
CA THR A 669 11.17 -10.13 15.98
C THR A 669 9.77 -10.55 15.56
N GLY A 670 9.51 -10.68 14.27
CA GLY A 670 8.23 -11.19 13.78
C GLY A 670 7.96 -10.93 12.30
N VAL A 671 6.76 -11.31 11.85
CA VAL A 671 6.30 -11.12 10.46
C VAL A 671 5.63 -9.77 10.33
N PHE A 672 5.81 -9.08 9.19
CA PHE A 672 5.12 -7.82 8.94
C PHE A 672 3.69 -8.03 8.48
N LYS A 673 2.79 -7.29 9.12
CA LYS A 673 1.42 -7.05 8.70
C LYS A 673 1.22 -5.55 8.49
N ASP A 674 0.33 -5.19 7.56
CA ASP A 674 -0.09 -3.81 7.31
C ASP A 674 1.09 -2.84 7.14
N GLN A 675 2.03 -3.20 6.26
CA GLN A 675 3.18 -2.37 5.96
C GLN A 675 2.77 -1.21 5.04
N THR A 676 3.01 0.00 5.52
CA THR A 676 2.95 1.21 4.70
C THR A 676 4.36 1.75 4.54
N SER A 677 4.52 2.82 3.76
CA SER A 677 5.80 3.53 3.67
C SER A 677 6.28 4.16 4.99
N THR A 678 5.48 4.11 6.06
CA THR A 678 5.67 4.97 7.25
C THR A 678 5.53 4.27 8.59
N ARG A 679 4.82 3.16 8.62
CA ARG A 679 4.69 2.26 9.77
C ARG A 679 4.50 0.86 9.27
N PHE A 680 4.82 -0.09 10.12
CA PHE A 680 4.51 -1.50 9.92
C PHE A 680 4.08 -2.07 11.25
N THR A 681 3.31 -3.14 11.19
CA THR A 681 2.93 -3.90 12.38
C THR A 681 3.73 -5.20 12.37
N VAL A 682 4.54 -5.41 13.39
CA VAL A 682 5.21 -6.71 13.62
C VAL A 682 4.26 -7.60 14.39
N ILE A 683 4.04 -8.81 13.89
CA ILE A 683 3.37 -9.89 14.61
C ILE A 683 4.43 -10.88 15.07
N ASP A 684 4.58 -11.03 16.37
CA ASP A 684 5.49 -12.04 16.94
C ASP A 684 4.85 -13.45 16.99
N SER A 685 5.62 -14.47 17.40
CA SER A 685 5.15 -15.87 17.47
C SER A 685 4.00 -16.08 18.46
N LYS A 686 3.69 -15.10 19.30
CA LYS A 686 2.61 -15.14 20.29
C LYS A 686 1.36 -14.37 19.84
N ASP A 687 1.29 -13.96 18.57
CA ASP A 687 0.20 -13.14 17.98
C ASP A 687 0.14 -11.72 18.56
N ARG A 688 1.21 -11.24 19.20
CA ARG A 688 1.25 -9.88 19.72
C ARG A 688 1.68 -8.93 18.61
N GLN A 689 0.86 -7.90 18.41
CA GLN A 689 1.04 -6.94 17.35
C GLN A 689 1.70 -5.68 17.90
N THR A 690 2.90 -5.36 17.40
CA THR A 690 3.60 -4.13 17.75
C THR A 690 3.66 -3.25 16.52
N THR A 691 2.94 -2.13 16.55
CA THR A 691 3.03 -1.14 15.47
C THR A 691 4.22 -0.23 15.71
N VAL A 692 5.15 -0.22 14.77
CA VAL A 692 6.40 0.52 14.83
C VAL A 692 6.38 1.58 13.73
N ALA A 693 6.73 2.81 14.09
CA ALA A 693 6.97 3.84 13.08
C ALA A 693 8.35 3.59 12.45
N MET A 694 8.46 3.71 11.12
CA MET A 694 9.75 3.52 10.42
C MET A 694 10.84 4.47 10.94
N GLU A 695 10.47 5.60 11.54
CA GLU A 695 11.39 6.56 12.17
C GLU A 695 12.05 6.02 13.45
N ASP A 696 11.38 5.12 14.18
CA ASP A 696 11.86 4.55 15.44
C ASP A 696 12.84 3.38 15.18
N VAL A 697 12.96 2.91 13.94
CA VAL A 697 13.86 1.82 13.54
C VAL A 697 15.30 2.31 13.44
N ALA A 698 16.21 1.62 14.12
CA ALA A 698 17.65 1.78 13.99
C ALA A 698 18.21 0.85 12.89
N GLU A 699 17.80 -0.43 12.91
CA GLU A 699 18.23 -1.43 11.93
C GLU A 699 17.11 -2.45 11.67
N MET A 700 17.01 -2.95 10.44
CA MET A 700 16.06 -3.98 10.06
C MET A 700 16.73 -5.00 9.14
N LYS A 701 16.59 -6.29 9.45
CA LYS A 701 17.15 -7.40 8.69
C LYS A 701 16.16 -8.55 8.58
N VAL A 702 16.21 -9.27 7.46
CA VAL A 702 15.48 -10.54 7.32
C VAL A 702 16.23 -11.60 8.14
N SER A 703 15.49 -12.32 8.97
CA SER A 703 16.01 -13.47 9.72
C SER A 703 16.21 -14.65 8.77
N PRO A 704 17.36 -15.36 8.81
CA PRO A 704 17.52 -16.62 8.10
C PRO A 704 16.72 -17.77 8.72
N VAL A 705 16.11 -17.54 9.89
CA VAL A 705 15.31 -18.53 10.64
C VAL A 705 13.83 -18.13 10.60
N SER A 706 12.99 -19.10 10.23
CA SER A 706 11.53 -18.97 10.22
C SER A 706 10.95 -18.70 11.61
N LEU A 707 9.80 -18.04 11.66
CA LEU A 707 9.03 -17.85 12.90
C LEU A 707 8.38 -19.18 13.36
N MET A 708 8.18 -20.14 12.43
CA MET A 708 7.68 -21.47 12.78
C MET A 708 8.75 -22.27 13.55
N PRO A 709 8.41 -22.84 14.72
CA PRO A 709 9.36 -23.62 15.51
C PRO A 709 9.83 -24.90 14.79
N GLU A 710 11.08 -25.32 15.06
CA GLU A 710 11.58 -26.64 14.64
C GLU A 710 11.15 -27.72 15.66
N ASN A 711 11.31 -29.00 15.30
CA ASN A 711 11.06 -30.17 16.17
C ASN A 711 9.61 -30.36 16.65
N LEU A 712 8.63 -29.76 15.96
CA LEU A 712 7.21 -29.87 16.32
C LEU A 712 6.70 -31.33 16.37
N LEU A 713 7.23 -32.20 15.51
CA LEU A 713 6.80 -33.60 15.41
C LEU A 713 7.47 -34.53 16.42
N GLN A 714 8.56 -34.12 17.07
CA GLN A 714 9.32 -34.99 17.98
C GLN A 714 8.58 -35.28 19.30
N LYS A 715 7.68 -34.38 19.71
CA LYS A 715 6.86 -34.53 20.92
C LYS A 715 5.61 -35.39 20.68
N LEU A 716 5.32 -35.73 19.43
CA LEU A 716 4.13 -36.49 19.05
C LEU A 716 4.44 -37.98 19.00
N SER A 717 3.51 -38.80 19.46
CA SER A 717 3.56 -40.24 19.22
C SER A 717 3.38 -40.55 17.73
N PRO A 718 3.86 -41.71 17.23
CA PRO A 718 3.67 -42.11 15.83
C PRO A 718 2.20 -42.09 15.39
N GLN A 719 1.25 -42.38 16.29
CA GLN A 719 -0.18 -42.30 15.97
C GLN A 719 -0.65 -40.85 15.82
N GLN A 720 -0.28 -39.95 16.73
CA GLN A 720 -0.62 -38.53 16.63
C GLN A 720 -0.06 -37.88 15.36
N VAL A 721 1.13 -38.28 14.92
CA VAL A 721 1.71 -37.84 13.64
C VAL A 721 0.84 -38.30 12.47
N ARG A 722 0.39 -39.56 12.45
CA ARG A 722 -0.52 -40.07 11.41
C ARG A 722 -1.86 -39.33 11.42
N ASP A 723 -2.43 -39.13 12.60
CA ASP A 723 -3.69 -38.44 12.78
C ASP A 723 -3.58 -37.00 12.25
N LEU A 724 -2.53 -36.27 12.62
CA LEU A 724 -2.27 -34.90 12.15
C LEU A 724 -2.20 -34.83 10.62
N PHE A 725 -1.39 -35.70 9.99
CA PHE A 725 -1.27 -35.70 8.52
C PHE A 725 -2.56 -36.12 7.83
N GLN A 726 -3.33 -37.06 8.41
CA GLN A 726 -4.64 -37.43 7.90
C GLN A 726 -5.60 -36.23 7.88
N TYR A 727 -5.55 -35.37 8.90
CA TYR A 727 -6.36 -34.15 8.95
C TYR A 727 -5.85 -33.05 8.00
N LEU A 728 -4.52 -32.81 7.96
CA LEU A 728 -3.91 -31.81 7.08
C LEU A 728 -4.16 -32.09 5.59
N GLU A 729 -4.25 -33.36 5.19
CA GLU A 729 -4.41 -33.79 3.80
C GLU A 729 -5.89 -33.95 3.36
N SER A 730 -6.85 -33.95 4.29
CA SER A 730 -8.26 -34.26 4.04
C SER A 730 -9.10 -33.03 3.69
N ASP A 731 -10.07 -33.11 2.77
CA ASP A 731 -11.06 -32.04 2.53
C ASP A 731 -12.20 -31.98 3.54
N ASP A 732 -12.32 -32.98 4.42
CA ASP A 732 -13.35 -33.06 5.46
C ASP A 732 -12.97 -32.23 6.70
N HIS A 733 -13.93 -31.48 7.23
CA HIS A 733 -13.79 -30.63 8.42
C HIS A 733 -13.71 -31.43 9.74
N GLY A 734 -13.92 -32.75 9.71
CA GLY A 734 -13.81 -33.62 10.89
C GLY A 734 -14.91 -33.36 11.93
N GLU A 735 -16.07 -32.88 11.48
CA GLU A 735 -17.24 -32.75 12.33
C GLU A 735 -17.94 -34.11 12.43
N SER A 736 -18.07 -34.63 13.65
CA SER A 736 -18.85 -35.85 13.90
C SER A 736 -20.28 -35.64 13.40
N GLY A 737 -20.59 -36.26 12.27
CA GLY A 737 -21.92 -36.19 11.66
C GLY A 737 -23.00 -36.64 12.65
N ASN A 738 -23.93 -35.74 12.93
CA ASN A 738 -25.30 -36.14 13.17
C ASN A 738 -26.22 -35.35 12.23
N SER A 739 -26.19 -35.72 10.96
CA SER A 739 -27.29 -35.43 10.02
C SER A 739 -27.43 -36.61 9.07
N ARG A 740 -28.43 -37.45 9.34
CA ARG A 740 -29.09 -38.27 8.32
C ARG A 740 -29.95 -37.39 7.42
#